data_AF-A0A7K0X310-F1
#
_entry.id   AF-A0A7K0X310-F1
#
_cell.length_a   1.000
_cell.length_b   1.000
_cell.length_c   1.000
_cell.angle_alpha   90.00
_cell.angle_beta   90.00
_cell.angle_gamma   90.00
#
_symmetry.space_group_name_H-M   'P 1'
#
loop_
_entity.id
_entity.type
_entity.pdbx_description
1 polymer ?
#
loop_
_entity_poly.entity_id
_entity_poly.type
_entity_poly.pdbx_seq_one_letter_code
_entity_poly.pdbx_strand_id
1 'polypeptide(L)'
;MGRIASRATALLAALLLVAGVLWTVLAVRAADGELHDAPVLLLGPDVVTSAIAARVDAVDDPPLTATRSDDPDRAAQALADGEVVAVLQLDLTGTVDRLETAGGAAPARERALVGLVADLEAAYGRSADHEPRVPVGRVGAPTIAAAAVGVGLLLVVAISWWRGPVARSLPRGLLRVGALVLLGTTVGGLVEVAAPHAGLGAVPLGTAVVAAGLLALALEVLAGLRGLVAAVLVLLVVPLPLVVAGDAWLLTGPVRAVTGWTLVGATAESIAVDTGPGDRPALVLVGTVVVSTVVLVLWRAARAGVARLRRTGRAAEAEAEDRLLRGSLAVLVVGAAVLTVAASTWWPDGQGEHRLGVVSLASQTRCVPSGPVRDIDDLNRIARLRGSAYMQGGDVGASAELQDGRALWLFGDTLRSADAPGGQFVRNSMIVVEDGCLRIVVPEGGGAIVPDRRDGVGYWPMSVVVLPRPGYDLVTVTAQRVRTTDPGDPFGFEGLGPAVVSVVVPRGGTPQVLSVLDVGPDDPDPARPVWGAATVVDGENLYLYGTSRAADAELGTGFAVRVARTRLEDVGRPGTWRYWDGSSWVADPAAAVELIDAADGVSQTFSVFATTDGWAALSKRDEVFGQDVVVWTAPDPTGPFSAGPAVAQLPSDAVTGTVRYMPLAHPWLLPRRGTMVVSFSQNRLDVTEVVDDPLLYRPAFLRIRLP
;
A
#
# COMPACT_ATOMS: atom_id res chain seq x y z
N MET A 1 -36.72 -36.29 39.12
CA MET A 1 -36.18 -35.07 38.45
C MET A 1 -34.77 -34.65 38.90
N GLY A 2 -34.30 -34.94 40.13
CA GLY A 2 -32.96 -34.55 40.60
C GLY A 2 -31.75 -35.20 39.91
N ARG A 3 -31.84 -36.46 39.43
CA ARG A 3 -30.73 -37.16 38.76
C ARG A 3 -30.46 -36.67 37.32
N ILE A 4 -31.48 -36.22 36.59
CA ILE A 4 -31.35 -35.70 35.22
C ILE A 4 -30.68 -34.31 35.22
N ALA A 5 -31.05 -33.46 36.19
CA ALA A 5 -30.43 -32.15 36.39
C ALA A 5 -28.94 -32.25 36.78
N SER A 6 -28.53 -33.32 37.49
CA SER A 6 -27.12 -33.60 37.85
C SER A 6 -26.27 -34.11 36.68
N ARG A 7 -26.88 -34.83 35.73
CA ARG A 7 -26.19 -35.32 34.52
C ARG A 7 -26.01 -34.22 33.49
N ALA A 8 -27.04 -33.39 33.27
CA ALA A 8 -26.94 -32.22 32.41
C ALA A 8 -25.90 -31.20 32.90
N THR A 9 -25.67 -31.13 34.23
CA THR A 9 -24.61 -30.28 34.80
C THR A 9 -23.22 -30.83 34.61
N ALA A 10 -23.02 -32.13 34.84
CA ALA A 10 -21.76 -32.78 34.55
C ALA A 10 -21.41 -32.66 33.06
N LEU A 11 -22.41 -32.77 32.18
CA LEU A 11 -22.23 -32.64 30.73
C LEU A 11 -21.86 -31.21 30.31
N LEU A 12 -22.52 -30.19 30.87
CA LEU A 12 -22.21 -28.78 30.58
C LEU A 12 -20.82 -28.39 31.11
N ALA A 13 -20.45 -28.86 32.31
CA ALA A 13 -19.12 -28.63 32.88
C ALA A 13 -18.03 -29.34 32.05
N ALA A 14 -18.29 -30.58 31.60
CA ALA A 14 -17.38 -31.30 30.71
C ALA A 14 -17.24 -30.63 29.34
N LEU A 15 -18.33 -30.13 28.75
CA LEU A 15 -18.31 -29.37 27.48
C LEU A 15 -17.51 -28.07 27.61
N LEU A 16 -17.68 -27.32 28.70
CA LEU A 16 -16.89 -26.11 28.96
C LEU A 16 -15.41 -26.42 29.19
N LEU A 17 -15.10 -27.55 29.82
CA LEU A 17 -13.72 -28.00 30.06
C LEU A 17 -13.06 -28.47 28.76
N VAL A 18 -13.79 -29.20 27.90
CA VAL A 18 -13.34 -29.59 26.56
C VAL A 18 -13.17 -28.35 25.66
N ALA A 19 -14.09 -27.39 25.71
CA ALA A 19 -13.95 -26.12 24.99
C ALA A 19 -12.74 -25.33 25.48
N GLY A 20 -12.47 -25.31 26.80
CA GLY A 20 -11.28 -24.70 27.37
C GLY A 20 -9.98 -25.39 26.97
N VAL A 21 -9.96 -26.71 26.93
CA VAL A 21 -8.80 -27.49 26.44
C VAL A 21 -8.59 -27.26 24.94
N LEU A 22 -9.65 -27.28 24.14
CA LEU A 22 -9.57 -27.01 22.70
C LEU A 22 -9.08 -25.58 22.43
N TRP A 23 -9.55 -24.61 23.21
CA TRP A 23 -9.07 -23.23 23.18
C TRP A 23 -7.59 -23.12 23.59
N THR A 24 -7.16 -23.89 24.58
CA THR A 24 -5.74 -23.94 25.00
C THR A 24 -4.85 -24.58 23.93
N VAL A 25 -5.34 -25.60 23.22
CA VAL A 25 -4.63 -26.20 22.09
C VAL A 25 -4.55 -25.23 20.91
N LEU A 26 -5.64 -24.48 20.63
CA LEU A 26 -5.62 -23.37 19.68
C LEU A 26 -4.65 -22.27 20.12
N ALA A 27 -4.58 -21.97 21.42
CA ALA A 27 -3.66 -20.98 22.00
C ALA A 27 -2.20 -21.31 21.73
N VAL A 28 -1.82 -22.59 21.91
CA VAL A 28 -0.45 -23.06 21.67
C VAL A 28 -0.10 -23.06 20.18
N ARG A 29 -1.08 -23.34 19.30
CA ARG A 29 -0.87 -23.29 17.85
C ARG A 29 -0.84 -21.87 17.29
N ALA A 30 -1.55 -20.95 17.91
CA ALA A 30 -1.64 -19.55 17.49
C ALA A 30 -0.45 -18.70 17.95
N ALA A 31 0.41 -19.23 18.81
CA ALA A 31 1.67 -18.61 19.26
C ALA A 31 2.85 -19.39 18.66
N ASP A 32 2.99 -19.31 17.33
CA ASP A 32 4.08 -19.89 16.56
C ASP A 32 5.38 -19.06 16.64
N GLY A 33 5.28 -17.82 17.12
CA GLY A 33 6.40 -16.89 17.23
C GLY A 33 6.62 -16.05 15.98
N GLU A 34 5.71 -16.14 15.01
CA GLU A 34 5.69 -15.29 13.82
C GLU A 34 4.86 -14.01 14.09
N LEU A 35 5.11 -12.99 13.27
CA LEU A 35 4.35 -11.75 13.32
C LEU A 35 3.13 -11.86 12.40
N HIS A 36 2.01 -11.27 12.83
CA HIS A 36 0.80 -11.15 12.01
C HIS A 36 0.29 -9.70 12.07
N ASP A 37 0.15 -9.06 10.91
CA ASP A 37 -0.28 -7.66 10.71
C ASP A 37 0.39 -6.64 11.64
N ALA A 38 1.67 -6.82 12.00
CA ALA A 38 2.30 -5.91 12.94
C ALA A 38 2.53 -4.52 12.28
N PRO A 39 2.02 -3.41 12.87
CA PRO A 39 2.07 -2.10 12.23
C PRO A 39 3.48 -1.52 12.30
N VAL A 40 4.07 -1.21 11.14
CA VAL A 40 5.39 -0.60 10.99
C VAL A 40 5.24 0.71 10.22
N LEU A 41 6.04 1.71 10.55
CA LEU A 41 6.11 2.95 9.78
C LEU A 41 7.39 2.98 8.95
N LEU A 42 7.26 3.23 7.65
CA LEU A 42 8.38 3.45 6.74
C LEU A 42 8.67 4.95 6.69
N LEU A 43 9.85 5.34 7.17
CA LEU A 43 10.32 6.73 7.16
C LEU A 43 11.24 6.95 5.96
N GLY A 44 10.79 7.76 5.01
CA GLY A 44 11.52 8.06 3.78
C GLY A 44 10.63 8.71 2.71
N PRO A 45 11.18 9.05 1.53
CA PRO A 45 10.41 9.67 0.46
C PRO A 45 9.22 8.82 0.05
N ASP A 46 8.05 9.46 -0.09
CA ASP A 46 6.77 8.80 -0.38
C ASP A 46 6.83 7.88 -1.61
N VAL A 47 7.61 8.26 -2.63
CA VAL A 47 7.79 7.48 -3.86
C VAL A 47 8.45 6.10 -3.60
N VAL A 48 9.31 5.99 -2.59
CA VAL A 48 10.00 4.75 -2.22
C VAL A 48 9.21 3.98 -1.17
N THR A 49 8.72 4.67 -0.14
CA THR A 49 7.98 4.04 0.97
C THR A 49 6.61 3.51 0.52
N SER A 50 5.95 4.16 -0.45
CA SER A 50 4.72 3.64 -1.09
C SER A 50 4.94 2.30 -1.79
N ALA A 51 6.07 2.16 -2.48
CA ALA A 51 6.40 0.97 -3.25
C ALA A 51 6.70 -0.24 -2.32
N ILE A 52 7.40 0.02 -1.21
CA ILE A 52 7.69 -1.00 -0.19
C ILE A 52 6.41 -1.37 0.57
N ALA A 53 5.60 -0.38 0.97
CA ALA A 53 4.35 -0.64 1.68
C ALA A 53 3.37 -1.50 0.85
N ALA A 54 3.21 -1.17 -0.44
CA ALA A 54 2.37 -1.94 -1.35
C ALA A 54 2.82 -3.41 -1.50
N ARG A 55 4.12 -3.72 -1.31
CA ARG A 55 4.64 -5.09 -1.34
C ARG A 55 4.36 -5.85 -0.05
N VAL A 56 4.47 -5.16 1.09
CA VAL A 56 4.12 -5.71 2.41
C VAL A 56 2.63 -6.06 2.45
N ASP A 57 1.78 -5.16 1.95
CA ASP A 57 0.32 -5.32 1.96
C ASP A 57 -0.21 -6.30 0.90
N ALA A 58 0.63 -6.74 -0.06
CA ALA A 58 0.25 -7.66 -1.13
C ALA A 58 0.32 -9.15 -0.73
N VAL A 59 0.84 -9.46 0.46
CA VAL A 59 0.95 -10.83 0.98
C VAL A 59 -0.37 -11.24 1.63
N ASP A 60 -0.87 -12.44 1.32
CA ASP A 60 -2.02 -13.01 2.02
C ASP A 60 -1.61 -13.33 3.48
N ASP A 61 -2.29 -12.73 4.46
CA ASP A 61 -1.93 -12.74 5.91
C ASP A 61 -0.52 -12.15 6.15
N PRO A 62 -0.33 -10.84 5.89
CA PRO A 62 0.99 -10.24 5.89
C PRO A 62 1.56 -10.19 7.31
N PRO A 63 2.86 -10.48 7.50
CA PRO A 63 3.45 -10.42 8.83
C PRO A 63 3.53 -9.00 9.39
N LEU A 64 3.55 -7.99 8.50
CA LEU A 64 3.62 -6.58 8.82
C LEU A 64 2.51 -5.81 8.07
N THR A 65 2.12 -4.65 8.58
CA THR A 65 1.33 -3.66 7.84
C THR A 65 2.09 -2.35 7.83
N ALA A 66 2.31 -1.77 6.65
CA ALA A 66 3.22 -0.64 6.49
C ALA A 66 2.47 0.69 6.34
N THR A 67 2.67 1.59 7.30
CA THR A 67 2.29 3.02 7.20
C THR A 67 3.48 3.85 6.75
N ARG A 68 3.25 5.09 6.32
CA ARG A 68 4.27 5.92 5.65
C ARG A 68 4.34 7.29 6.29
N SER A 69 5.55 7.82 6.40
CA SER A 69 5.76 9.23 6.72
C SER A 69 7.10 9.69 6.13
N ASP A 70 7.16 10.97 5.76
CA ASP A 70 8.39 11.68 5.44
C ASP A 70 8.86 12.57 6.61
N ASP A 71 8.09 12.61 7.71
CA ASP A 71 8.36 13.42 8.91
C ASP A 71 8.93 12.56 10.06
N PRO A 72 10.21 12.75 10.43
CA PRO A 72 10.83 12.03 11.53
C PRO A 72 10.15 12.26 12.88
N ASP A 73 9.55 13.44 13.12
CA ASP A 73 8.90 13.75 14.40
C ASP A 73 7.56 13.01 14.50
N ARG A 74 6.79 12.95 13.41
CA ARG A 74 5.57 12.12 13.32
C ARG A 74 5.90 10.64 13.51
N ALA A 75 6.98 10.15 12.92
CA ALA A 75 7.43 8.77 13.07
C ALA A 75 7.81 8.44 14.51
N ALA A 76 8.59 9.31 15.16
CA ALA A 76 8.96 9.15 16.56
C ALA A 76 7.73 9.21 17.49
N GLN A 77 6.78 10.09 17.19
CA GLN A 77 5.53 10.20 17.93
C GLN A 77 4.64 8.96 17.75
N ALA A 78 4.49 8.45 16.52
CA ALA A 78 3.73 7.23 16.25
C ALA A 78 4.31 6.02 17.01
N LEU A 79 5.64 5.93 17.12
CA LEU A 79 6.31 4.90 17.91
C LEU A 79 6.09 5.09 19.42
N ALA A 80 6.14 6.33 19.91
CA ALA A 80 5.92 6.65 21.33
C ALA A 80 4.46 6.43 21.77
N ASP A 81 3.51 6.76 20.90
CA ASP A 81 2.07 6.61 21.11
C ASP A 81 1.60 5.16 20.93
N GLY A 82 2.49 4.24 20.52
CA GLY A 82 2.17 2.84 20.28
C GLY A 82 1.28 2.61 19.06
N GLU A 83 1.17 3.59 18.16
CA GLU A 83 0.47 3.49 16.86
C GLU A 83 1.17 2.46 15.97
N VAL A 84 2.51 2.40 16.04
CA VAL A 84 3.34 1.41 15.34
C VAL A 84 4.28 0.70 16.30
N VAL A 85 4.64 -0.56 15.99
CA VAL A 85 5.59 -1.34 16.80
C VAL A 85 7.05 -1.06 16.45
N ALA A 86 7.29 -0.48 15.26
CA ALA A 86 8.61 -0.07 14.80
C ALA A 86 8.56 0.98 13.69
N VAL A 87 9.67 1.67 13.50
CA VAL A 87 9.94 2.60 12.41
C VAL A 87 11.15 2.08 11.63
N LEU A 88 11.01 1.85 10.33
CA LEU A 88 12.13 1.56 9.44
C LEU A 88 12.46 2.83 8.65
N GLN A 89 13.58 3.45 8.99
CA GLN A 89 14.10 4.61 8.28
C GLN A 89 15.02 4.15 7.16
N LEU A 90 14.64 4.54 5.93
CA LEU A 90 15.36 4.18 4.72
C LEU A 90 16.51 5.16 4.46
N ASP A 91 17.75 4.70 4.54
CA ASP A 91 18.92 5.45 4.10
C ASP A 91 19.13 5.24 2.60
N LEU A 92 18.61 6.18 1.81
CA LEU A 92 18.76 6.17 0.35
C LEU A 92 20.16 6.57 -0.12
N THR A 93 21.04 7.04 0.78
CA THR A 93 22.42 7.40 0.45
C THR A 93 23.39 6.21 0.61
N GLY A 94 22.94 5.15 1.28
CA GLY A 94 23.73 3.96 1.59
C GLY A 94 22.97 2.63 1.42
N THR A 95 23.53 1.57 2.01
CA THR A 95 22.95 0.21 2.04
C THR A 95 22.58 -0.24 3.45
N VAL A 96 22.63 0.68 4.42
CA VAL A 96 22.33 0.41 5.83
C VAL A 96 21.15 1.26 6.25
N ASP A 97 19.99 0.62 6.40
CA ASP A 97 18.78 1.24 6.94
C ASP A 97 18.79 1.24 8.46
N ARG A 98 17.89 2.00 9.09
CA ARG A 98 17.79 2.08 10.54
C ARG A 98 16.43 1.58 10.99
N LEU A 99 16.43 0.54 11.82
CA LEU A 99 15.23 -0.01 12.43
C LEU A 99 15.13 0.48 13.88
N GLU A 100 14.18 1.37 14.14
CA GLU A 100 13.85 1.80 15.48
C GLU A 100 12.69 0.97 16.04
N THR A 101 12.87 0.36 17.21
CA THR A 101 11.83 -0.41 17.90
C THR A 101 11.48 0.24 19.23
N ALA A 102 10.22 0.06 19.65
CA ALA A 102 9.82 0.32 21.03
C ALA A 102 10.37 -0.81 21.92
N GLY A 103 11.64 -0.68 22.32
CA GLY A 103 12.41 -1.72 23.01
C GLY A 103 11.87 -2.04 24.41
N GLY A 104 11.91 -3.32 24.80
CA GLY A 104 11.69 -3.74 26.19
C GLY A 104 10.24 -4.01 26.64
N ALA A 105 9.22 -3.83 25.80
CA ALA A 105 7.84 -4.21 26.13
C ALA A 105 7.52 -5.69 25.82
N ALA A 106 8.06 -6.22 24.71
CA ALA A 106 7.80 -7.57 24.22
C ALA A 106 9.03 -8.19 23.51
N PRO A 107 9.92 -8.91 24.23
CA PRO A 107 11.17 -9.45 23.68
C PRO A 107 11.00 -10.53 22.60
N ALA A 108 9.84 -11.18 22.54
CA ALA A 108 9.51 -12.15 21.50
C ALA A 108 9.16 -11.44 20.18
N ARG A 109 8.31 -10.41 20.25
CA ARG A 109 7.93 -9.56 19.10
C ARG A 109 9.16 -8.88 18.50
N GLU A 110 10.02 -8.32 19.34
CA GLU A 110 11.23 -7.62 18.89
C GLU A 110 12.19 -8.56 18.15
N ARG A 111 12.40 -9.78 18.63
CA ARG A 111 13.23 -10.78 17.92
C ARG A 111 12.63 -11.19 16.59
N ALA A 112 11.32 -11.43 16.54
CA ALA A 112 10.64 -11.79 15.30
C ALA A 112 10.72 -10.65 14.27
N LEU A 113 10.55 -9.40 14.72
CA LEU A 113 10.64 -8.22 13.88
C LEU A 113 12.04 -7.99 13.31
N VAL A 114 13.06 -8.01 14.17
CA VAL A 114 14.46 -7.82 13.73
C VAL A 114 14.87 -8.92 12.75
N GLY A 115 14.48 -10.18 13.02
CA GLY A 115 14.74 -11.29 12.10
C GLY A 115 14.07 -11.10 10.74
N LEU A 116 12.78 -10.77 10.73
CA LEU A 116 12.02 -10.56 9.50
C LEU A 116 12.56 -9.39 8.68
N VAL A 117 12.85 -8.25 9.30
CA VAL A 117 13.41 -7.08 8.61
C VAL A 117 14.80 -7.41 8.06
N ALA A 118 15.65 -8.11 8.82
CA ALA A 118 16.97 -8.53 8.34
C ALA A 118 16.88 -9.45 7.11
N ASP A 119 15.94 -10.41 7.11
CA ASP A 119 15.72 -11.30 5.97
C ASP A 119 15.20 -10.54 4.73
N LEU A 120 14.30 -9.56 4.94
CA LEU A 120 13.80 -8.69 3.88
C LEU A 120 14.90 -7.80 3.29
N GLU A 121 15.69 -7.13 4.13
CA GLU A 121 16.80 -6.28 3.69
C GLU A 121 17.88 -7.08 2.95
N ALA A 122 18.20 -8.28 3.43
CA ALA A 122 19.17 -9.16 2.78
C ALA A 122 18.75 -9.55 1.36
N ALA A 123 17.45 -9.70 1.09
CA ALA A 123 16.93 -9.97 -0.25
C ALA A 123 17.22 -8.82 -1.25
N TYR A 124 17.42 -7.60 -0.76
CA TYR A 124 17.80 -6.43 -1.56
C TYR A 124 19.30 -6.09 -1.51
N GLY A 125 20.12 -6.94 -0.88
CA GLY A 125 21.54 -6.66 -0.67
C GLY A 125 21.80 -5.50 0.29
N ARG A 126 20.86 -5.25 1.20
CA ARG A 126 20.89 -4.20 2.22
C ARG A 126 20.96 -4.82 3.62
N SER A 127 21.09 -3.98 4.63
CA SER A 127 21.10 -4.38 6.04
C SER A 127 20.42 -3.30 6.89
N ALA A 128 19.88 -3.66 8.05
CA ALA A 128 19.31 -2.69 8.98
C ALA A 128 20.04 -2.70 10.32
N ASP A 129 20.47 -1.52 10.78
CA ASP A 129 20.96 -1.30 12.13
C ASP A 129 19.78 -1.14 13.10
N HIS A 130 19.75 -2.00 14.11
CA HIS A 130 18.70 -2.00 15.13
C HIS A 130 19.02 -1.03 16.27
N GLU A 131 18.19 0.01 16.44
CA GLU A 131 18.26 0.97 17.53
C GLU A 131 17.00 0.86 18.43
N PRO A 132 17.07 0.19 19.59
CA PRO A 132 15.94 0.15 20.52
C PRO A 132 15.77 1.52 21.20
N ARG A 133 14.66 2.23 20.92
CA ARG A 133 14.27 3.43 21.65
C ARG A 133 13.43 3.02 22.87
N VAL A 134 13.95 3.28 24.07
CA VAL A 134 13.39 2.83 25.34
C VAL A 134 12.82 4.00 26.13
N PRO A 135 11.51 4.03 26.43
CA PRO A 135 11.02 4.42 27.75
C PRO A 135 11.01 3.17 28.64
N VAL A 136 11.54 3.31 29.86
CA VAL A 136 11.79 2.22 30.79
C VAL A 136 10.50 1.47 31.18
N GLY A 137 10.48 0.16 30.91
CA GLY A 137 9.85 -0.85 31.78
C GLY A 137 8.39 -1.22 31.53
N ARG A 138 8.09 -2.08 30.54
CA ARG A 138 6.77 -2.75 30.43
C ARG A 138 6.83 -4.21 29.97
N VAL A 139 7.83 -4.95 30.43
CA VAL A 139 7.94 -6.39 30.17
C VAL A 139 6.76 -7.12 30.80
N GLY A 140 6.00 -7.87 30.00
CA GLY A 140 4.96 -8.78 30.48
C GLY A 140 3.61 -8.13 30.80
N ALA A 141 3.23 -7.06 30.09
CA ALA A 141 1.92 -6.41 30.25
C ALA A 141 0.72 -7.39 30.25
N PRO A 142 0.64 -8.40 29.35
CA PRO A 142 -0.41 -9.42 29.43
C PRO A 142 -0.41 -10.23 30.73
N THR A 143 0.78 -10.55 31.26
CA THR A 143 0.94 -11.30 32.52
C THR A 143 0.50 -10.47 33.72
N ILE A 144 0.87 -9.18 33.76
CA ILE A 144 0.47 -8.25 34.82
C ILE A 144 -1.05 -8.02 34.79
N ALA A 145 -1.62 -7.83 33.59
CA ALA A 145 -3.06 -7.71 33.39
C ALA A 145 -3.82 -8.98 33.83
N ALA A 146 -3.32 -10.16 33.46
CA ALA A 146 -3.89 -11.44 33.88
C ALA A 146 -3.85 -11.64 35.40
N ALA A 147 -2.75 -11.23 36.05
CA ALA A 147 -2.63 -11.26 37.49
C ALA A 147 -3.68 -10.34 38.17
N ALA A 148 -3.86 -9.12 37.68
CA ALA A 148 -4.86 -8.18 38.20
C ALA A 148 -6.30 -8.73 38.06
N VAL A 149 -6.65 -9.26 36.89
CA VAL A 149 -7.95 -9.91 36.65
C VAL A 149 -8.13 -11.13 37.57
N GLY A 150 -7.08 -11.95 37.73
CA GLY A 150 -7.06 -13.11 38.62
C GLY A 150 -7.29 -12.74 40.08
N VAL A 151 -6.68 -11.66 40.57
CA VAL A 151 -6.87 -11.15 41.94
C VAL A 151 -8.34 -10.78 42.21
N GLY A 152 -9.00 -10.10 41.27
CA GLY A 152 -10.43 -9.77 41.38
C GLY A 152 -11.32 -11.02 41.44
N LEU A 153 -11.04 -12.01 40.61
CA LEU A 153 -11.75 -13.30 40.60
C LEU A 153 -11.53 -14.09 41.90
N LEU A 154 -10.29 -14.18 42.38
CA LEU A 154 -9.94 -14.92 43.60
C LEU A 154 -10.66 -14.37 44.83
N LEU A 155 -10.83 -13.05 44.94
CA LEU A 155 -11.60 -12.46 46.03
C LEU A 155 -13.05 -12.97 46.03
N VAL A 156 -13.69 -13.03 44.86
CA VAL A 156 -15.06 -13.51 44.72
C VAL A 156 -15.16 -14.99 45.08
N VAL A 157 -14.22 -15.82 44.59
CA VAL A 157 -14.14 -17.24 44.93
C VAL A 157 -14.03 -17.44 46.44
N ALA A 158 -13.14 -16.70 47.11
CA ALA A 158 -12.93 -16.78 48.55
C ALA A 158 -14.18 -16.33 49.34
N ILE A 159 -14.81 -15.22 48.94
CA ILE A 159 -16.05 -14.73 49.54
C ILE A 159 -17.18 -15.76 49.39
N SER A 160 -17.29 -16.38 48.23
CA SER A 160 -18.37 -17.33 47.93
C SER A 160 -18.16 -18.68 48.59
N TRP A 161 -16.90 -19.09 48.78
CA TRP A 161 -16.53 -20.23 49.61
C TRP A 161 -16.92 -20.03 51.09
N TRP A 162 -16.62 -18.87 51.68
CA TRP A 162 -16.90 -18.62 53.11
C TRP A 162 -18.31 -18.17 53.44
N ARG A 163 -18.95 -17.38 52.56
CA ARG A 163 -20.24 -16.72 52.85
C ARG A 163 -21.36 -17.17 51.92
N GLY A 164 -21.10 -18.14 51.06
CA GLY A 164 -22.03 -18.67 50.06
C GLY A 164 -22.14 -17.80 48.81
N PRO A 165 -22.73 -18.34 47.71
CA PRO A 165 -22.63 -17.73 46.39
C PRO A 165 -23.44 -16.44 46.22
N VAL A 166 -24.49 -16.22 47.01
CA VAL A 166 -25.37 -15.05 46.82
C VAL A 166 -25.59 -14.28 48.12
N ALA A 167 -25.37 -12.96 48.07
CA ALA A 167 -25.64 -12.06 49.19
C ALA A 167 -27.14 -12.07 49.55
N ARG A 168 -27.44 -12.35 50.83
CA ARG A 168 -28.83 -12.47 51.33
C ARG A 168 -29.46 -11.14 51.76
N SER A 169 -28.67 -10.08 51.96
CA SER A 169 -29.13 -8.76 52.44
C SER A 169 -28.38 -7.61 51.73
N LEU A 170 -28.94 -6.39 51.73
CA LEU A 170 -28.33 -5.19 51.12
C LEU A 170 -26.94 -4.90 51.69
N PRO A 171 -26.75 -4.88 53.02
CA PRO A 171 -25.45 -4.53 53.58
C PRO A 171 -24.37 -5.54 53.19
N ARG A 172 -24.71 -6.83 53.11
CA ARG A 172 -23.77 -7.87 52.67
C ARG A 172 -23.43 -7.76 51.18
N GLY A 173 -24.36 -7.29 50.34
CA GLY A 173 -24.10 -7.02 48.92
C GLY A 173 -23.17 -5.82 48.75
N LEU A 174 -23.47 -4.72 49.43
CA LEU A 174 -22.64 -3.51 49.44
C LEU A 174 -21.24 -3.78 49.98
N LEU A 175 -21.10 -4.63 51.00
CA LEU A 175 -19.80 -5.02 51.54
C LEU A 175 -18.95 -5.83 50.55
N ARG A 176 -19.57 -6.67 49.71
CA ARG A 176 -18.83 -7.41 48.64
C ARG A 176 -18.32 -6.45 47.56
N VAL A 177 -19.16 -5.52 47.12
CA VAL A 177 -18.78 -4.51 46.11
C VAL A 177 -17.73 -3.55 46.69
N GLY A 178 -17.91 -3.08 47.92
CA GLY A 178 -16.93 -2.23 48.61
C GLY A 178 -15.58 -2.90 48.82
N ALA A 179 -15.55 -4.21 49.10
CA ALA A 179 -14.31 -4.97 49.19
C ALA A 179 -13.58 -5.06 47.85
N LEU A 180 -14.30 -5.18 46.72
CA LEU A 180 -13.71 -5.17 45.38
C LEU A 180 -13.14 -3.80 45.03
N VAL A 181 -13.88 -2.72 45.31
CA VAL A 181 -13.41 -1.35 45.06
C VAL A 181 -12.16 -1.06 45.88
N LEU A 182 -12.16 -1.42 47.17
CA LEU A 182 -10.99 -1.26 48.05
C LEU A 182 -9.79 -2.08 47.56
N LEU A 183 -10.01 -3.31 47.10
CA LEU A 183 -8.94 -4.14 46.56
C LEU A 183 -8.37 -3.53 45.27
N GLY A 184 -9.24 -3.09 44.35
CA GLY A 184 -8.83 -2.44 43.11
C GLY A 184 -8.02 -1.16 43.35
N THR A 185 -8.46 -0.28 44.26
CA THR A 185 -7.70 0.93 44.61
C THR A 185 -6.36 0.61 45.28
N THR A 186 -6.31 -0.43 46.12
CA THR A 186 -5.08 -0.87 46.78
C THR A 186 -4.08 -1.45 45.77
N VAL A 187 -4.53 -2.30 44.84
CA VAL A 187 -3.66 -2.87 43.79
C VAL A 187 -3.15 -1.77 42.87
N GLY A 188 -4.01 -0.85 42.42
CA GLY A 188 -3.58 0.30 41.61
C GLY A 188 -2.53 1.15 42.32
N GLY A 189 -2.79 1.55 43.57
CA GLY A 189 -1.87 2.38 44.34
C GLY A 189 -0.55 1.69 44.71
N LEU A 190 -0.56 0.37 44.98
CA LEU A 190 0.67 -0.39 45.24
C LEU A 190 1.58 -0.45 44.02
N VAL A 191 1.01 -0.60 42.82
CA VAL A 191 1.79 -0.60 41.57
C VAL A 191 2.41 0.77 41.31
N GLU A 192 1.67 1.85 41.58
CA GLU A 192 2.17 3.22 41.45
C GLU A 192 3.33 3.52 42.41
N VAL A 193 3.25 3.01 43.64
CA VAL A 193 4.31 3.18 44.65
C VAL A 193 5.53 2.27 44.41
N ALA A 194 5.30 1.03 43.97
CA ALA A 194 6.37 0.05 43.76
C ALA A 194 7.13 0.27 42.44
N ALA A 195 6.48 0.87 41.44
CA ALA A 195 7.05 1.09 40.12
C ALA A 195 6.72 2.51 39.57
N PRO A 196 7.13 3.58 40.27
CA PRO A 196 6.75 4.97 39.93
C PRO A 196 7.28 5.45 38.56
N HIS A 197 8.25 4.73 37.99
CA HIS A 197 8.87 5.04 36.70
C HIS A 197 8.50 4.02 35.61
N ALA A 198 7.67 3.02 35.90
CA ALA A 198 7.25 2.01 34.93
C ALA A 198 6.07 2.48 34.04
N GLY A 199 5.45 3.62 34.40
CA GLY A 199 4.29 4.17 33.70
C GLY A 199 3.08 3.22 33.62
N LEU A 200 3.07 2.16 34.43
CA LEU A 200 1.94 1.24 34.50
C LEU A 200 0.72 2.02 34.99
N GLY A 201 -0.31 2.15 34.15
CA GLY A 201 -1.54 2.83 34.53
C GLY A 201 -2.17 2.18 35.77
N ALA A 202 -2.03 2.84 36.92
CA ALA A 202 -2.62 2.41 38.19
C ALA A 202 -4.16 2.29 38.08
N VAL A 203 -4.76 3.16 37.28
CA VAL A 203 -6.20 3.22 37.01
C VAL A 203 -6.68 2.00 36.20
N PRO A 204 -6.08 1.65 35.04
CA PRO A 204 -6.42 0.41 34.31
C PRO A 204 -6.35 -0.86 35.17
N LEU A 205 -5.27 -1.05 35.94
CA LEU A 205 -5.08 -2.24 36.78
C LEU A 205 -6.12 -2.33 37.90
N GLY A 206 -6.37 -1.22 38.61
CA GLY A 206 -7.41 -1.18 39.63
C GLY A 206 -8.80 -1.40 39.06
N THR A 207 -9.09 -0.84 37.88
CA THR A 207 -10.37 -1.02 37.18
C THR A 207 -10.55 -2.47 36.73
N ALA A 208 -9.50 -3.13 36.25
CA ALA A 208 -9.52 -4.53 35.84
C ALA A 208 -9.89 -5.46 37.01
N VAL A 209 -9.31 -5.24 38.19
CA VAL A 209 -9.64 -5.99 39.42
C VAL A 209 -11.14 -5.85 39.76
N VAL A 210 -11.66 -4.62 39.71
CA VAL A 210 -13.07 -4.33 40.01
C VAL A 210 -14.00 -4.94 38.96
N ALA A 211 -13.68 -4.76 37.68
CA ALA A 211 -14.45 -5.30 36.56
C ALA A 211 -14.54 -6.83 36.60
N ALA A 212 -13.40 -7.51 36.82
CA ALA A 212 -13.33 -8.96 36.93
C ALA A 212 -14.16 -9.49 38.10
N GLY A 213 -14.07 -8.86 39.27
CA GLY A 213 -14.84 -9.25 40.43
C GLY A 213 -16.35 -8.99 40.28
N LEU A 214 -16.75 -7.86 39.70
CA LEU A 214 -18.16 -7.56 39.44
C LEU A 214 -18.75 -8.51 38.42
N LEU A 215 -18.01 -8.84 37.35
CA LEU A 215 -18.45 -9.81 36.35
C LEU A 215 -18.61 -11.20 36.97
N ALA A 216 -17.66 -11.64 37.80
CA ALA A 216 -17.74 -12.91 38.52
C ALA A 216 -18.97 -12.95 39.46
N LEU A 217 -19.24 -11.87 40.21
CA LEU A 217 -20.43 -11.77 41.05
C LEU A 217 -21.73 -11.77 40.23
N ALA A 218 -21.77 -11.08 39.09
CA ALA A 218 -22.94 -11.02 38.22
C ALA A 218 -23.26 -12.41 37.65
N LEU A 219 -22.26 -13.12 37.12
CA LEU A 219 -22.41 -14.48 36.61
C LEU A 219 -22.81 -15.47 37.72
N GLU A 220 -22.18 -15.37 38.90
CA GLU A 220 -22.51 -16.19 40.06
C GLU A 220 -23.96 -15.98 40.53
N VAL A 221 -24.45 -14.74 40.47
CA VAL A 221 -25.82 -14.43 40.83
C VAL A 221 -26.83 -15.05 39.86
N LEU A 222 -26.52 -15.09 38.56
CA LEU A 222 -27.40 -15.65 37.53
C LEU A 222 -27.45 -17.19 37.55
N ALA A 223 -26.30 -17.84 37.77
CA ALA A 223 -26.16 -19.28 37.57
C ALA A 223 -25.58 -20.06 38.77
N GLY A 224 -25.36 -19.39 39.91
CA GLY A 224 -24.71 -19.98 41.09
C GLY A 224 -23.27 -20.38 40.78
N LEU A 225 -22.84 -21.53 41.32
CA LEU A 225 -21.49 -22.07 41.10
C LEU A 225 -21.15 -22.27 39.61
N ARG A 226 -22.15 -22.51 38.75
CA ARG A 226 -21.93 -22.63 37.30
C ARG A 226 -21.51 -21.30 36.66
N GLY A 227 -22.02 -20.20 37.18
CA GLY A 227 -21.64 -18.85 36.77
C GLY A 227 -20.21 -18.51 37.16
N LEU A 228 -19.74 -19.03 38.30
CA LEU A 228 -18.35 -18.88 38.72
C LEU A 228 -17.38 -19.69 37.84
N VAL A 229 -17.78 -20.89 37.40
CA VAL A 229 -17.03 -21.66 36.38
C VAL A 229 -16.99 -20.90 35.04
N ALA A 230 -18.11 -20.31 34.62
CA ALA A 230 -18.15 -19.47 33.42
C ALA A 230 -17.24 -18.23 33.57
N ALA A 231 -17.19 -17.62 34.76
CA ALA A 231 -16.28 -16.50 35.05
C ALA A 231 -14.81 -16.93 34.92
N VAL A 232 -14.42 -18.09 35.43
CA VAL A 232 -13.06 -18.64 35.24
C VAL A 232 -12.73 -18.81 33.76
N LEU A 233 -13.67 -19.35 32.98
CA LEU A 233 -13.45 -19.56 31.55
C LEU A 233 -13.25 -18.23 30.81
N VAL A 234 -14.12 -17.25 31.03
CA VAL A 234 -14.05 -15.94 30.35
C VAL A 234 -12.85 -15.11 30.82
N LEU A 235 -12.53 -15.14 32.11
CA LEU A 235 -11.50 -14.26 32.70
C LEU A 235 -10.08 -14.82 32.62
N LEU A 236 -9.91 -16.15 32.57
CA LEU A 236 -8.59 -16.78 32.61
C LEU A 236 -8.29 -17.68 31.40
N VAL A 237 -9.29 -18.41 30.87
CA VAL A 237 -9.05 -19.36 29.77
C VAL A 237 -9.08 -18.67 28.40
N VAL A 238 -10.09 -17.83 28.14
CA VAL A 238 -10.21 -17.07 26.88
C VAL A 238 -8.98 -16.18 26.62
N PRO A 239 -8.44 -15.40 27.58
CA PRO A 239 -7.25 -14.57 27.35
C PRO A 239 -5.92 -15.32 27.39
N LEU A 240 -5.90 -16.62 27.71
CA LEU A 240 -4.66 -17.40 27.85
C LEU A 240 -3.72 -17.34 26.63
N PRO A 241 -4.18 -17.36 25.36
CA PRO A 241 -3.29 -17.22 24.21
C PRO A 241 -2.43 -15.95 24.28
N LEU A 242 -3.01 -14.80 24.64
CA LEU A 242 -2.29 -13.53 24.76
C LEU A 242 -1.25 -13.55 25.89
N VAL A 243 -1.56 -14.23 26.99
CA VAL A 243 -0.61 -14.38 28.12
C VAL A 243 0.56 -15.29 27.74
N VAL A 244 0.31 -16.34 26.96
CA VAL A 244 1.32 -17.30 26.51
C VAL A 244 2.20 -16.70 25.41
N ALA A 245 1.62 -16.04 24.42
CA ALA A 245 2.35 -15.37 23.34
C ALA A 245 3.15 -14.16 23.86
N GLY A 246 2.65 -13.49 24.90
CA GLY A 246 3.30 -12.34 25.52
C GLY A 246 3.07 -11.02 24.78
N ASP A 247 2.59 -11.08 23.53
CA ASP A 247 2.19 -9.93 22.72
C ASP A 247 1.03 -10.30 21.78
N ALA A 248 0.18 -9.33 21.44
CA ALA A 248 -0.98 -9.55 20.58
C ALA A 248 -0.61 -9.73 19.11
N TRP A 249 0.52 -9.17 18.66
CA TRP A 249 1.01 -9.26 17.27
C TRP A 249 1.68 -10.60 16.95
N LEU A 250 1.84 -11.46 17.95
CA LEU A 250 2.30 -12.85 17.82
C LEU A 250 1.13 -13.85 17.78
N LEU A 251 -0.10 -13.35 17.62
CA LEU A 251 -1.31 -14.15 17.51
C LEU A 251 -1.93 -13.94 16.14
N THR A 252 -2.37 -15.03 15.53
CA THR A 252 -3.19 -14.99 14.31
C THR A 252 -4.44 -14.11 14.47
N GLY A 253 -4.90 -13.49 13.36
CA GLY A 253 -6.00 -12.52 13.34
C GLY A 253 -7.25 -12.90 14.15
N PRO A 254 -7.83 -14.11 14.00
CA PRO A 254 -9.02 -14.52 14.75
C PRO A 254 -8.80 -14.58 16.27
N VAL A 255 -7.63 -15.02 16.71
CA VAL A 255 -7.30 -15.15 18.13
C VAL A 255 -6.96 -13.79 18.73
N ARG A 256 -6.23 -12.94 17.99
CA ARG A 256 -5.97 -11.54 18.36
C ARG A 256 -7.26 -10.77 18.55
N ALA A 257 -8.20 -10.88 17.61
CA ALA A 257 -9.50 -10.23 17.70
C ALA A 257 -10.24 -10.61 18.99
N VAL A 258 -10.35 -11.92 19.30
CA VAL A 258 -11.05 -12.38 20.51
C VAL A 258 -10.34 -11.92 21.79
N THR A 259 -9.02 -12.10 21.86
CA THR A 259 -8.24 -11.79 23.08
C THR A 259 -8.19 -10.29 23.36
N GLY A 260 -8.21 -9.44 22.33
CA GLY A 260 -8.29 -7.99 22.48
C GLY A 260 -9.51 -7.56 23.29
N TRP A 261 -10.67 -8.17 23.09
CA TRP A 261 -11.93 -7.83 23.79
C TRP A 261 -12.04 -8.39 25.21
N THR A 262 -11.05 -9.16 25.67
CA THR A 262 -11.02 -9.63 27.05
C THR A 262 -10.60 -8.53 28.01
N LEU A 263 -10.96 -8.66 29.29
CA LEU A 263 -10.46 -7.75 30.33
C LEU A 263 -8.92 -7.76 30.41
N VAL A 264 -8.28 -8.91 30.16
CA VAL A 264 -6.82 -9.02 30.14
C VAL A 264 -6.23 -8.24 28.96
N GLY A 265 -6.77 -8.43 27.74
CA GLY A 265 -6.32 -7.72 26.55
C GLY A 265 -6.49 -6.20 26.65
N ALA A 266 -7.68 -5.75 27.05
CA ALA A 266 -7.94 -4.31 27.27
C ALA A 266 -7.02 -3.70 28.33
N THR A 267 -6.77 -4.42 29.43
CA THR A 267 -5.86 -3.94 30.47
C THR A 267 -4.42 -3.92 29.99
N ALA A 268 -3.97 -4.95 29.28
CA ALA A 268 -2.60 -5.05 28.75
C ALA A 268 -2.29 -3.92 27.76
N GLU A 269 -3.24 -3.58 26.88
CA GLU A 269 -3.12 -2.43 25.97
C GLU A 269 -3.10 -1.11 26.72
N SER A 270 -4.00 -0.93 27.70
CA SER A 270 -4.09 0.32 28.48
C SER A 270 -2.86 0.61 29.34
N ILE A 271 -2.10 -0.42 29.72
CA ILE A 271 -0.84 -0.25 30.46
C ILE A 271 0.38 -0.25 29.54
N ALA A 272 0.23 -0.62 28.26
CA ALA A 272 1.31 -0.64 27.29
C ALA A 272 1.59 0.75 26.70
N VAL A 273 0.60 1.66 26.68
CA VAL A 273 0.70 3.01 26.09
C VAL A 273 0.64 4.14 27.16
N ASP A 274 1.32 5.26 26.95
CA ASP A 274 1.38 6.40 27.90
C ASP A 274 0.16 7.36 27.80
N THR A 275 -0.61 7.32 26.72
CA THR A 275 -1.69 8.27 26.41
C THR A 275 -3.04 7.92 27.08
N GLY A 276 -3.10 6.82 27.83
CA GLY A 276 -4.33 6.33 28.48
C GLY A 276 -5.06 5.25 27.66
N PRO A 277 -6.19 4.72 28.16
CA PRO A 277 -6.92 3.67 27.44
C PRO A 277 -7.54 4.25 26.16
N GLY A 278 -7.21 3.67 25.01
CA GLY A 278 -7.95 3.93 23.78
C GLY A 278 -9.46 3.63 23.93
N ASP A 279 -10.27 4.08 22.98
CA ASP A 279 -11.74 3.99 23.06
C ASP A 279 -12.23 2.56 23.35
N ARG A 280 -11.60 1.56 22.72
CA ARG A 280 -11.95 0.14 22.86
C ARG A 280 -11.57 -0.43 24.23
N PRO A 281 -10.32 -0.32 24.73
CA PRO A 281 -9.99 -0.71 26.10
C PRO A 281 -10.85 -0.04 27.18
N ALA A 282 -11.12 1.27 27.04
CA ALA A 282 -11.99 2.00 27.95
C ALA A 282 -13.41 1.44 27.96
N LEU A 283 -13.97 1.15 26.78
CA LEU A 283 -15.29 0.55 26.62
C LEU A 283 -15.36 -0.84 27.27
N VAL A 284 -14.34 -1.69 27.11
CA VAL A 284 -14.31 -3.03 27.73
C VAL A 284 -14.26 -2.93 29.26
N LEU A 285 -13.36 -2.11 29.81
CA LEU A 285 -13.17 -1.97 31.25
C LEU A 285 -14.39 -1.34 31.92
N VAL A 286 -14.81 -0.16 31.45
CA VAL A 286 -15.94 0.59 32.04
C VAL A 286 -17.26 -0.09 31.71
N GLY A 287 -17.44 -0.56 30.48
CA GLY A 287 -18.66 -1.27 30.06
C GLY A 287 -18.90 -2.52 30.89
N THR A 288 -17.85 -3.31 31.17
CA THR A 288 -17.98 -4.49 32.03
C THR A 288 -18.41 -4.12 33.46
N VAL A 289 -17.86 -3.04 34.03
CA VAL A 289 -18.27 -2.52 35.34
C VAL A 289 -19.74 -2.10 35.33
N VAL A 290 -20.16 -1.33 34.33
CA VAL A 290 -21.54 -0.82 34.21
C VAL A 290 -22.53 -1.97 34.05
N VAL A 291 -22.31 -2.85 33.07
CA VAL A 291 -23.21 -3.98 32.78
C VAL A 291 -23.31 -4.90 34.01
N SER A 292 -22.18 -5.25 34.62
CA SER A 292 -22.18 -6.11 35.81
C SER A 292 -22.91 -5.47 36.99
N THR A 293 -22.75 -4.15 37.19
CA THR A 293 -23.46 -3.41 38.23
C THR A 293 -24.96 -3.36 37.98
N VAL A 294 -25.39 -3.10 36.73
CA VAL A 294 -26.80 -3.11 36.34
C VAL A 294 -27.42 -4.48 36.58
N VAL A 295 -26.75 -5.57 36.20
CA VAL A 295 -27.21 -6.94 36.46
C VAL A 295 -27.39 -7.18 37.96
N LEU A 296 -26.44 -6.78 38.79
CA LEU A 296 -26.52 -6.94 40.25
C LEU A 296 -27.67 -6.13 40.87
N VAL A 297 -27.92 -4.91 40.37
CA VAL A 297 -29.02 -4.04 40.84
C VAL A 297 -30.38 -4.60 40.40
N LEU A 298 -30.54 -4.92 39.11
CA LEU A 298 -31.78 -5.47 38.57
C LEU A 298 -32.13 -6.81 39.21
N TRP A 299 -31.14 -7.71 39.36
CA TRP A 299 -31.33 -8.97 40.07
C TRP A 299 -31.87 -8.75 41.49
N ARG A 300 -31.31 -7.77 42.19
CA ARG A 300 -31.70 -7.46 43.55
C ARG A 300 -33.12 -6.89 43.64
N ALA A 301 -33.46 -5.94 42.75
CA ALA A 301 -34.80 -5.34 42.67
C ALA A 301 -35.86 -6.43 42.39
N ALA A 302 -35.56 -7.31 41.42
CA ALA A 302 -36.42 -8.41 41.05
C ALA A 302 -36.60 -9.43 42.19
N ARG A 303 -35.52 -9.80 42.89
CA ARG A 303 -35.58 -10.72 44.03
C ARG A 303 -36.41 -10.18 45.19
N ALA A 304 -36.50 -8.87 45.36
CA ALA A 304 -37.40 -8.25 46.33
C ALA A 304 -38.88 -8.43 45.96
N GLY A 305 -39.21 -8.41 44.67
CA GLY A 305 -40.55 -8.73 44.14
C GLY A 305 -40.90 -10.21 44.34
N VAL A 306 -40.01 -11.11 43.95
CA VAL A 306 -40.17 -12.58 44.13
C VAL A 306 -40.33 -12.94 45.61
N ALA A 307 -39.60 -12.28 46.52
CA ALA A 307 -39.73 -12.52 47.96
C ALA A 307 -41.08 -12.05 48.53
N ARG A 308 -41.71 -11.02 47.95
CA ARG A 308 -43.08 -10.59 48.34
C ARG A 308 -44.12 -11.63 47.90
N LEU A 309 -44.01 -12.16 46.69
CA LEU A 309 -44.91 -13.21 46.18
C LEU A 309 -44.81 -14.52 46.96
N ARG A 310 -43.61 -14.89 47.42
CA ARG A 310 -43.43 -16.04 48.32
C ARG A 310 -44.08 -15.82 49.68
N ARG A 311 -44.08 -14.58 50.20
CA ARG A 311 -44.74 -14.25 51.48
C ARG A 311 -46.26 -14.23 51.36
N THR A 312 -46.82 -13.98 50.17
CA THR A 312 -48.27 -14.02 49.92
C THR A 312 -48.79 -15.40 49.52
N GLY A 313 -47.98 -16.45 49.64
CA GLY A 313 -48.39 -17.84 49.39
C GLY A 313 -48.39 -18.28 47.91
N ARG A 314 -47.94 -17.43 46.98
CA ARG A 314 -47.94 -17.69 45.53
C ARG A 314 -46.61 -18.31 45.07
N ALA A 315 -46.28 -19.49 45.61
CA ALA A 315 -44.98 -20.13 45.41
C ALA A 315 -44.68 -20.52 43.95
N ALA A 316 -45.67 -21.02 43.20
CA ALA A 316 -45.51 -21.42 41.80
C ALA A 316 -45.25 -20.23 40.87
N GLU A 317 -45.95 -19.10 41.10
CA GLU A 317 -45.73 -17.86 40.35
C GLU A 317 -44.36 -17.26 40.63
N ALA A 318 -43.91 -17.30 41.90
CA ALA A 318 -42.58 -16.85 42.28
C ALA A 318 -41.45 -17.69 41.64
N GLU A 319 -41.66 -18.98 41.37
CA GLU A 319 -40.69 -19.83 40.65
C GLU A 319 -40.70 -19.61 39.14
N ALA A 320 -41.84 -19.25 38.54
CA ALA A 320 -41.93 -18.89 37.13
C ALA A 320 -41.28 -17.54 36.86
N GLU A 321 -41.54 -16.54 37.71
CA GLU A 321 -40.94 -15.21 37.62
C GLU A 321 -39.42 -15.26 37.83
N ASP A 322 -38.91 -16.03 38.80
CA ASP A 322 -37.46 -16.21 39.02
C ASP A 322 -36.74 -16.84 37.80
N ARG A 323 -37.41 -17.76 37.08
CA ARG A 323 -36.88 -18.35 35.84
C ARG A 323 -36.88 -17.35 34.68
N LEU A 324 -37.97 -16.61 34.50
CA LEU A 324 -38.09 -15.56 33.47
C LEU A 324 -37.04 -14.46 33.70
N LEU A 325 -36.88 -14.01 34.94
CA LEU A 325 -35.89 -13.01 35.35
C LEU A 325 -34.45 -13.44 35.04
N ARG A 326 -34.08 -14.68 35.37
CA ARG A 326 -32.77 -15.24 35.01
C ARG A 326 -32.57 -15.28 33.49
N GLY A 327 -33.61 -15.68 32.75
CA GLY A 327 -33.59 -15.69 31.28
C GLY A 327 -33.37 -14.30 30.69
N SER A 328 -34.16 -13.31 31.11
CA SER A 328 -34.07 -11.93 30.61
C SER A 328 -32.74 -11.26 30.97
N LEU A 329 -32.20 -11.50 32.16
CA LEU A 329 -30.89 -10.97 32.55
C LEU A 329 -29.73 -11.69 31.85
N ALA A 330 -29.85 -12.99 31.58
CA ALA A 330 -28.89 -13.71 30.76
C ALA A 330 -28.90 -13.19 29.31
N VAL A 331 -30.08 -12.93 28.74
CA VAL A 331 -30.23 -12.29 27.42
C VAL A 331 -29.65 -10.88 27.42
N LEU A 332 -29.77 -10.10 28.52
CA LEU A 332 -29.13 -8.79 28.63
C LEU A 332 -27.60 -8.89 28.60
N VAL A 333 -27.01 -9.85 29.34
CA VAL A 333 -25.55 -10.07 29.35
C VAL A 333 -25.05 -10.53 27.98
N VAL A 334 -25.73 -11.49 27.36
CA VAL A 334 -25.38 -11.99 26.03
C VAL A 334 -25.61 -10.91 24.96
N GLY A 335 -26.72 -10.17 25.05
CA GLY A 335 -27.06 -9.08 24.14
C GLY A 335 -26.08 -7.92 24.23
N ALA A 336 -25.63 -7.55 25.43
CA ALA A 336 -24.57 -6.57 25.62
C ALA A 336 -23.26 -7.06 24.99
N ALA A 337 -22.87 -8.32 25.22
CA ALA A 337 -21.67 -8.90 24.60
C ALA A 337 -21.75 -8.93 23.05
N VAL A 338 -22.91 -9.31 22.49
CA VAL A 338 -23.14 -9.33 21.04
C VAL A 338 -23.18 -7.92 20.45
N LEU A 339 -23.78 -6.94 21.11
CA LEU A 339 -23.78 -5.55 20.67
C LEU A 339 -22.37 -4.95 20.70
N THR A 340 -21.55 -5.29 21.69
CA THR A 340 -20.14 -4.90 21.74
C THR A 340 -19.34 -5.50 20.59
N VAL A 341 -19.62 -6.75 20.19
CA VAL A 341 -19.02 -7.39 19.01
C VAL A 341 -19.59 -6.82 17.70
N ALA A 342 -20.88 -6.50 17.62
CA ALA A 342 -21.49 -5.94 16.41
C ALA A 342 -21.07 -4.48 16.15
N ALA A 343 -20.80 -3.70 17.20
CA ALA A 343 -20.23 -2.37 17.07
C ALA A 343 -18.81 -2.37 16.47
N SER A 344 -18.10 -3.51 16.50
CA SER A 344 -16.74 -3.63 15.94
C SER A 344 -16.71 -3.83 14.43
N THR A 345 -17.81 -4.24 13.79
CA THR A 345 -17.88 -4.39 12.32
C THR A 345 -18.32 -3.11 11.61
N TRP A 346 -18.70 -2.08 12.38
CA TRP A 346 -19.17 -0.78 11.88
C TRP A 346 -18.21 0.37 12.18
N TRP A 347 -17.08 0.09 12.85
CA TRP A 347 -16.02 1.10 13.00
C TRP A 347 -15.26 1.18 11.68
N PRO A 348 -15.27 2.33 10.99
CA PRO A 348 -14.58 2.46 9.73
C PRO A 348 -13.09 2.52 10.01
N ASP A 349 -12.37 1.45 9.70
CA ASP A 349 -10.94 1.56 9.43
C ASP A 349 -10.82 2.40 8.16
N GLY A 350 -10.58 3.69 8.39
CA GLY A 350 -10.19 4.61 7.34
C GLY A 350 -8.91 4.08 6.72
N GLN A 351 -8.96 3.87 5.40
CA GLN A 351 -7.94 4.13 4.39
C GLN A 351 -8.36 3.31 3.15
N GLY A 352 -9.25 3.90 2.35
CA GLY A 352 -9.24 3.60 0.93
C GLY A 352 -8.13 4.42 0.32
N GLU A 353 -7.22 3.79 -0.41
CA GLU A 353 -6.57 4.37 -1.58
C GLU A 353 -5.93 3.28 -2.42
N HIS A 354 -5.76 3.59 -3.70
CA HIS A 354 -5.67 2.65 -4.81
C HIS A 354 -4.46 1.71 -4.78
N ARG A 355 -4.67 0.48 -5.25
CA ARG A 355 -3.59 -0.45 -5.61
C ARG A 355 -2.75 0.16 -6.74
N LEU A 356 -1.49 0.44 -6.47
CA LEU A 356 -0.40 0.63 -7.43
C LEU A 356 0.73 -0.24 -6.88
N GLY A 357 1.31 -1.25 -7.52
CA GLY A 357 1.55 -1.51 -8.93
C GLY A 357 3.03 -1.91 -9.04
N VAL A 358 3.35 -3.16 -8.71
CA VAL A 358 4.59 -3.95 -8.94
C VAL A 358 5.91 -3.17 -9.03
N VAL A 359 6.73 -3.24 -7.97
CA VAL A 359 8.18 -2.98 -8.08
C VAL A 359 8.85 -4.18 -8.72
N SER A 360 9.33 -4.02 -9.95
CA SER A 360 9.97 -5.09 -10.73
C SER A 360 11.43 -5.29 -10.30
N LEU A 361 11.80 -6.50 -9.85
CA LEU A 361 13.18 -6.96 -9.64
C LEU A 361 13.88 -7.21 -11.00
N ALA A 362 14.11 -6.13 -11.74
CA ALA A 362 14.68 -6.23 -13.08
C ALA A 362 16.19 -6.48 -13.04
N SER A 363 16.65 -7.31 -13.97
CA SER A 363 18.06 -7.60 -14.23
C SER A 363 18.51 -6.98 -15.56
N GLN A 364 19.80 -7.06 -15.87
CA GLN A 364 20.33 -6.66 -17.17
C GLN A 364 20.95 -7.86 -17.88
N THR A 365 20.74 -7.91 -19.20
CA THR A 365 21.47 -8.84 -20.06
C THR A 365 22.98 -8.56 -20.03
N ARG A 366 23.77 -9.53 -20.51
CA ARG A 366 25.20 -9.31 -20.74
C ARG A 366 25.39 -8.20 -21.78
N CYS A 367 26.52 -7.52 -21.66
CA CYS A 367 26.92 -6.49 -22.58
C CYS A 367 26.88 -6.96 -24.03
N VAL A 368 26.11 -6.26 -24.87
CA VAL A 368 26.19 -6.37 -26.33
C VAL A 368 27.14 -5.27 -26.82
N PRO A 369 28.32 -5.62 -27.38
CA PRO A 369 29.26 -4.63 -27.87
C PRO A 369 28.68 -3.80 -29.02
N SER A 370 28.57 -2.48 -28.82
CA SER A 370 28.11 -1.54 -29.87
C SER A 370 29.25 -0.89 -30.65
N GLY A 371 30.45 -0.87 -30.06
CA GLY A 371 31.56 -0.06 -30.54
C GLY A 371 31.34 1.43 -30.30
N PRO A 372 32.30 2.28 -30.69
CA PRO A 372 32.20 3.72 -30.46
C PRO A 372 31.12 4.36 -31.35
N VAL A 373 30.51 5.44 -30.84
CA VAL A 373 29.52 6.26 -31.55
C VAL A 373 30.11 7.64 -31.86
N ARG A 374 30.39 7.92 -33.14
CA ARG A 374 31.00 9.19 -33.58
C ARG A 374 30.11 9.97 -34.53
N ASP A 375 29.26 9.28 -35.27
CA ASP A 375 28.37 9.84 -36.27
C ASP A 375 27.04 9.08 -36.38
N ILE A 376 26.21 9.51 -37.34
CA ILE A 376 24.89 8.91 -37.60
C ILE A 376 25.02 7.50 -38.20
N ASP A 377 26.09 7.21 -38.94
CA ASP A 377 26.30 5.89 -39.52
C ASP A 377 26.64 4.87 -38.43
N ASP A 378 27.40 5.28 -37.42
CA ASP A 378 27.64 4.48 -36.21
C ASP A 378 26.32 4.15 -35.48
N LEU A 379 25.41 5.12 -35.32
CA LEU A 379 24.08 4.91 -34.72
C LEU A 379 23.21 3.95 -35.56
N ASN A 380 23.17 4.15 -36.87
CA ASN A 380 22.39 3.30 -37.79
C ASN A 380 22.97 1.88 -37.88
N ARG A 381 24.29 1.71 -37.75
CA ARG A 381 24.91 0.39 -37.59
C ARG A 381 24.44 -0.27 -36.30
N ILE A 382 24.45 0.46 -35.18
CA ILE A 382 24.05 -0.06 -33.87
C ILE A 382 22.58 -0.48 -33.86
N ALA A 383 21.69 0.32 -34.46
CA ALA A 383 20.27 -0.01 -34.58
C ALA A 383 20.01 -1.33 -35.35
N ARG A 384 20.97 -1.76 -36.18
CA ARG A 384 20.92 -3.01 -36.96
C ARG A 384 21.61 -4.19 -36.28
N LEU A 385 22.11 -4.04 -35.05
CA LEU A 385 22.75 -5.14 -34.32
C LEU A 385 21.73 -6.22 -33.93
N ARG A 386 22.13 -7.47 -34.13
CA ARG A 386 21.41 -8.66 -33.67
C ARG A 386 22.18 -9.33 -32.53
N GLY A 387 22.24 -8.63 -31.39
CA GLY A 387 23.10 -9.02 -30.27
C GLY A 387 22.39 -9.64 -29.07
N SER A 388 21.06 -9.63 -29.02
CA SER A 388 20.29 -10.09 -27.86
C SER A 388 18.99 -10.77 -28.26
N ALA A 389 18.64 -11.87 -27.59
CA ALA A 389 17.35 -12.53 -27.76
C ALA A 389 16.17 -11.64 -27.30
N TYR A 390 16.41 -10.68 -26.41
CA TYR A 390 15.38 -9.81 -25.86
C TYR A 390 15.09 -8.56 -26.70
N MET A 391 15.80 -8.35 -27.82
CA MET A 391 15.62 -7.19 -28.68
C MET A 391 16.03 -7.55 -30.12
N GLN A 392 15.06 -7.87 -30.98
CA GLN A 392 15.21 -8.19 -32.41
C GLN A 392 14.58 -7.15 -33.34
N GLY A 393 13.47 -6.54 -32.92
CA GLY A 393 12.83 -5.37 -33.53
C GLY A 393 12.19 -4.48 -32.46
N GLY A 394 11.93 -3.21 -32.74
CA GLY A 394 11.17 -2.33 -31.85
C GLY A 394 10.96 -0.93 -32.40
N ASP A 395 9.95 -0.23 -31.90
CA ASP A 395 9.60 1.13 -32.28
C ASP A 395 9.67 2.14 -31.12
N VAL A 396 9.25 3.38 -31.41
CA VAL A 396 9.44 4.57 -30.58
C VAL A 396 10.92 4.97 -30.49
N GLY A 397 11.60 4.64 -29.39
CA GLY A 397 12.95 5.12 -29.08
C GLY A 397 12.95 6.42 -28.27
N ALA A 398 12.06 6.57 -27.29
CA ALA A 398 12.13 7.67 -26.32
C ALA A 398 13.40 7.52 -25.48
N SER A 399 14.16 8.60 -25.25
CA SER A 399 15.48 8.49 -24.64
C SER A 399 15.83 9.65 -23.70
N ALA A 400 16.69 9.38 -22.72
CA ALA A 400 17.25 10.39 -21.85
C ALA A 400 18.64 10.00 -21.35
N GLU A 401 19.48 11.01 -21.10
CA GLU A 401 20.78 10.86 -20.45
C GLU A 401 20.61 10.78 -18.93
N LEU A 402 21.34 9.86 -18.31
CA LEU A 402 21.43 9.67 -16.86
C LEU A 402 22.59 10.48 -16.29
N GLN A 403 22.54 10.78 -14.99
CA GLN A 403 23.58 11.58 -14.33
C GLN A 403 24.96 10.90 -14.29
N ASP A 404 25.02 9.59 -14.54
CA ASP A 404 26.25 8.79 -14.59
C ASP A 404 26.84 8.65 -16.00
N GLY A 405 26.28 9.35 -16.99
CA GLY A 405 26.74 9.36 -18.39
C GLY A 405 26.24 8.19 -19.23
N ARG A 406 25.46 7.26 -18.65
CA ARG A 406 24.69 6.28 -19.42
C ARG A 406 23.43 6.95 -19.99
N ALA A 407 22.77 6.27 -20.93
CA ALA A 407 21.48 6.70 -21.45
C ALA A 407 20.46 5.57 -21.34
N LEU A 408 19.19 5.95 -21.14
CA LEU A 408 18.05 5.05 -21.28
C LEU A 408 17.44 5.21 -22.65
N TRP A 409 17.07 4.08 -23.26
CA TRP A 409 16.24 4.03 -24.45
C TRP A 409 15.04 3.14 -24.17
N LEU A 410 13.85 3.70 -24.34
CA LEU A 410 12.58 3.02 -24.17
C LEU A 410 11.92 2.82 -25.53
N PHE A 411 11.44 1.60 -25.74
CA PHE A 411 10.80 1.17 -26.96
C PHE A 411 9.36 0.77 -26.66
N GLY A 412 8.48 0.96 -27.65
CA GLY A 412 7.13 0.42 -27.65
C GLY A 412 7.15 -1.07 -27.97
N ASP A 413 6.25 -1.50 -28.85
CA ASP A 413 6.14 -2.89 -29.24
C ASP A 413 7.52 -3.40 -29.68
N THR A 414 7.99 -4.46 -29.02
CA THR A 414 9.35 -4.97 -29.16
C THR A 414 9.28 -6.43 -29.58
N LEU A 415 9.81 -6.72 -30.77
CA LEU A 415 9.99 -8.07 -31.29
C LEU A 415 11.25 -8.69 -30.67
N ARG A 416 11.12 -9.92 -30.18
CA ARG A 416 12.15 -10.70 -29.52
C ARG A 416 12.35 -12.02 -30.25
N SER A 417 13.37 -12.77 -29.89
CA SER A 417 13.53 -14.14 -30.40
C SER A 417 12.35 -15.01 -29.98
N ALA A 418 11.96 -15.97 -30.81
CA ALA A 418 10.79 -16.83 -30.56
C ALA A 418 10.89 -17.64 -29.26
N ASP A 419 12.11 -17.93 -28.81
CA ASP A 419 12.44 -18.64 -27.57
C ASP A 419 12.68 -17.72 -26.36
N ALA A 420 12.53 -16.39 -26.52
CA ALA A 420 12.72 -15.46 -25.42
C ALA A 420 11.61 -15.64 -24.34
N PRO A 421 11.99 -15.75 -23.04
CA PRO A 421 11.02 -15.80 -21.96
C PRO A 421 10.07 -14.61 -21.96
N GLY A 422 8.80 -14.84 -21.60
CA GLY A 422 7.75 -13.81 -21.54
C GLY A 422 7.08 -13.48 -22.88
N GLY A 423 7.40 -14.20 -23.97
CA GLY A 423 6.73 -14.09 -25.26
C GLY A 423 7.55 -13.41 -26.36
N GLN A 424 7.18 -13.62 -27.62
CA GLN A 424 7.95 -13.08 -28.74
C GLN A 424 7.74 -11.57 -28.93
N PHE A 425 6.56 -11.05 -28.60
CA PHE A 425 6.24 -9.63 -28.65
C PHE A 425 5.87 -9.13 -27.25
N VAL A 426 6.47 -8.01 -26.84
CA VAL A 426 6.13 -7.29 -25.60
C VAL A 426 5.83 -5.83 -25.91
N ARG A 427 4.97 -5.21 -25.10
CA ARG A 427 4.45 -3.85 -25.33
C ARG A 427 5.45 -2.73 -25.13
N ASN A 428 6.50 -3.01 -24.36
CA ASN A 428 7.57 -2.06 -24.13
C ASN A 428 8.83 -2.79 -23.69
N SER A 429 9.96 -2.15 -23.95
CA SER A 429 11.27 -2.59 -23.48
C SER A 429 12.17 -1.41 -23.15
N MET A 430 13.25 -1.68 -22.41
CA MET A 430 14.23 -0.67 -22.02
C MET A 430 15.64 -1.18 -22.25
N ILE A 431 16.50 -0.31 -22.78
CA ILE A 431 17.92 -0.54 -22.96
C ILE A 431 18.69 0.52 -22.18
N VAL A 432 19.67 0.07 -21.40
CA VAL A 432 20.73 0.92 -20.84
C VAL A 432 21.88 0.93 -21.84
N VAL A 433 22.25 2.13 -22.27
CA VAL A 433 23.34 2.39 -23.23
C VAL A 433 24.48 3.06 -22.48
N GLU A 434 25.67 2.46 -22.55
CA GLU A 434 26.92 3.03 -22.09
C GLU A 434 27.94 2.99 -23.24
N ASP A 435 29.11 3.60 -23.05
CA ASP A 435 30.12 3.63 -24.12
C ASP A 435 30.54 2.20 -24.54
N GLY A 436 30.34 1.90 -25.82
CA GLY A 436 30.65 0.61 -26.41
C GLY A 436 29.77 -0.57 -25.96
N CYS A 437 28.73 -0.36 -25.15
CA CYS A 437 27.95 -1.46 -24.59
C CYS A 437 26.44 -1.15 -24.47
N LEU A 438 25.62 -2.13 -24.87
CA LEU A 438 24.16 -2.10 -24.72
C LEU A 438 23.72 -3.23 -23.78
N ARG A 439 22.85 -2.93 -22.82
CA ARG A 439 22.22 -3.92 -21.95
C ARG A 439 20.71 -3.73 -21.92
N ILE A 440 19.99 -4.78 -22.32
CA ILE A 440 18.53 -4.83 -22.22
C ILE A 440 18.17 -5.09 -20.76
N VAL A 441 17.22 -4.31 -20.24
CA VAL A 441 16.63 -4.49 -18.90
C VAL A 441 15.53 -5.55 -19.01
N VAL A 442 15.62 -6.60 -18.20
CA VAL A 442 14.72 -7.75 -18.21
C VAL A 442 14.05 -7.88 -16.84
N PRO A 443 12.72 -7.70 -16.74
CA PRO A 443 12.00 -7.88 -15.49
C PRO A 443 12.03 -9.36 -15.05
N GLU A 444 11.78 -9.64 -13.77
CA GLU A 444 11.79 -11.00 -13.20
C GLU A 444 10.90 -11.98 -14.00
N GLY A 445 9.71 -11.55 -14.41
CA GLY A 445 8.77 -12.34 -15.21
C GLY A 445 9.14 -12.46 -16.70
N GLY A 446 10.22 -11.80 -17.15
CA GLY A 446 10.69 -11.80 -18.53
C GLY A 446 9.78 -11.09 -19.54
N GLY A 447 8.67 -10.47 -19.12
CA GLY A 447 7.74 -9.74 -19.98
C GLY A 447 8.18 -8.31 -20.34
N ALA A 448 7.20 -7.43 -20.57
CA ALA A 448 7.41 -6.00 -20.75
C ALA A 448 7.97 -5.35 -19.47
N ILE A 449 8.81 -4.31 -19.61
CA ILE A 449 9.43 -3.65 -18.44
C ILE A 449 8.38 -2.92 -17.59
N VAL A 450 7.44 -2.24 -18.25
CA VAL A 450 6.17 -1.79 -17.68
C VAL A 450 5.16 -2.92 -17.91
N PRO A 451 4.78 -3.64 -16.85
CA PRO A 451 3.98 -4.85 -16.99
C PRO A 451 2.57 -4.53 -17.48
N ASP A 452 2.06 -5.35 -18.40
CA ASP A 452 0.69 -5.25 -18.88
C ASP A 452 -0.31 -5.53 -17.75
N ARG A 453 -1.47 -4.88 -17.82
CA ARG A 453 -2.60 -5.15 -16.92
C ARG A 453 -3.17 -6.55 -17.19
N ARG A 454 -3.82 -7.11 -16.18
CA ARG A 454 -4.45 -8.45 -16.25
C ARG A 454 -5.55 -8.56 -17.32
N ASP A 455 -6.13 -7.44 -17.72
CA ASP A 455 -7.16 -7.35 -18.76
C ASP A 455 -6.59 -7.13 -20.17
N GLY A 456 -5.25 -7.21 -20.33
CA GLY A 456 -4.59 -7.14 -21.63
C GLY A 456 -4.26 -5.73 -22.11
N VAL A 457 -4.47 -4.70 -21.27
CA VAL A 457 -4.01 -3.34 -21.56
C VAL A 457 -2.50 -3.25 -21.34
N GLY A 458 -1.78 -2.79 -22.36
CA GLY A 458 -0.35 -2.53 -22.32
C GLY A 458 -0.01 -1.05 -22.30
N TYR A 459 1.29 -0.75 -22.24
CA TYR A 459 1.82 0.61 -22.13
C TYR A 459 2.86 0.89 -23.21
N TRP A 460 2.63 1.90 -24.04
CA TRP A 460 3.61 2.41 -25.01
C TRP A 460 4.30 3.66 -24.46
N PRO A 461 5.61 3.65 -24.21
CA PRO A 461 6.33 4.82 -23.75
C PRO A 461 6.31 5.91 -24.81
N MET A 462 6.10 7.15 -24.41
CA MET A 462 5.99 8.31 -25.30
C MET A 462 7.13 9.31 -25.05
N SER A 463 7.37 9.65 -23.79
CA SER A 463 8.39 10.63 -23.40
C SER A 463 9.04 10.23 -22.09
N VAL A 464 10.25 10.75 -21.84
CA VAL A 464 11.04 10.42 -20.66
C VAL A 464 11.78 11.65 -20.16
N VAL A 465 11.72 11.88 -18.86
CA VAL A 465 12.48 12.93 -18.17
C VAL A 465 13.21 12.35 -16.97
N VAL A 466 14.38 12.91 -16.66
CA VAL A 466 15.27 12.43 -15.61
C VAL A 466 15.39 13.52 -14.54
N LEU A 467 15.18 13.14 -13.28
CA LEU A 467 15.45 13.95 -12.11
C LEU A 467 16.64 13.37 -11.36
N PRO A 468 17.83 13.99 -11.46
CA PRO A 468 18.99 13.54 -10.72
C PRO A 468 18.77 13.65 -9.21
N ARG A 469 19.03 12.55 -8.49
CA ARG A 469 19.10 12.51 -7.03
C ARG A 469 20.50 12.03 -6.60
N PRO A 470 20.94 12.34 -5.38
CA PRO A 470 22.16 11.74 -4.84
C PRO A 470 22.07 10.21 -4.87
N GLY A 471 23.01 9.54 -5.56
CA GLY A 471 23.09 8.07 -5.63
C GLY A 471 22.24 7.38 -6.71
N TYR A 472 21.19 8.03 -7.22
CA TYR A 472 20.28 7.45 -8.22
C TYR A 472 19.56 8.52 -9.06
N ASP A 473 19.10 8.16 -10.25
CA ASP A 473 18.18 8.97 -11.04
C ASP A 473 16.74 8.53 -10.78
N LEU A 474 15.84 9.49 -10.58
CA LEU A 474 14.40 9.24 -10.66
C LEU A 474 13.95 9.58 -12.09
N VAL A 475 13.50 8.58 -12.81
CA VAL A 475 13.11 8.68 -14.21
C VAL A 475 11.59 8.59 -14.30
N THR A 476 10.98 9.61 -14.90
CA THR A 476 9.54 9.62 -15.18
C THR A 476 9.36 9.32 -16.66
N VAL A 477 8.63 8.26 -16.95
CA VAL A 477 8.24 7.87 -18.31
C VAL A 477 6.76 8.10 -18.45
N THR A 478 6.35 8.95 -19.39
CA THR A 478 4.94 9.05 -19.77
C THR A 478 4.67 8.01 -20.85
N ALA A 479 3.50 7.37 -20.75
CA ALA A 479 3.10 6.30 -21.63
C ALA A 479 1.64 6.45 -22.03
N GLN A 480 1.29 5.82 -23.15
CA GLN A 480 -0.09 5.63 -23.57
C GLN A 480 -0.53 4.21 -23.20
N ARG A 481 -1.72 4.09 -22.60
CA ARG A 481 -2.39 2.81 -22.41
C ARG A 481 -2.98 2.35 -23.73
N VAL A 482 -2.78 1.10 -24.09
CA VAL A 482 -3.19 0.55 -25.38
C VAL A 482 -3.84 -0.80 -25.22
N ARG A 483 -4.90 -1.04 -25.97
CA ARG A 483 -5.57 -2.34 -26.07
C ARG A 483 -5.64 -2.79 -27.52
N THR A 484 -5.30 -4.05 -27.77
CA THR A 484 -5.49 -4.66 -29.08
C THR A 484 -6.98 -4.94 -29.32
N THR A 485 -7.45 -4.53 -30.48
CA THR A 485 -8.82 -4.76 -30.98
C THR A 485 -8.84 -5.86 -32.04
N ASP A 486 -7.82 -5.91 -32.91
CA ASP A 486 -7.63 -6.97 -33.90
C ASP A 486 -6.13 -7.33 -34.05
N PRO A 487 -5.68 -8.50 -33.59
CA PRO A 487 -4.28 -8.93 -33.74
C PRO A 487 -3.81 -9.13 -35.19
N GLY A 488 -4.73 -9.27 -36.15
CA GLY A 488 -4.43 -9.45 -37.56
C GLY A 488 -4.32 -8.16 -38.36
N ASP A 489 -4.70 -7.03 -37.76
CA ASP A 489 -4.61 -5.70 -38.37
C ASP A 489 -3.45 -4.91 -37.73
N PRO A 490 -2.48 -4.40 -38.52
CA PRO A 490 -1.41 -3.52 -38.03
C PRO A 490 -1.91 -2.26 -37.31
N PHE A 491 -3.16 -1.84 -37.58
CA PHE A 491 -3.84 -0.73 -36.93
C PHE A 491 -4.94 -1.19 -35.96
N GLY A 492 -5.01 -2.48 -35.64
CA GLY A 492 -5.99 -3.12 -34.76
C GLY A 492 -5.72 -2.87 -33.28
N PHE A 493 -5.63 -1.60 -32.89
CA PHE A 493 -5.45 -1.17 -31.51
C PHE A 493 -6.20 0.14 -31.22
N GLU A 494 -6.47 0.39 -29.95
CA GLU A 494 -7.01 1.66 -29.47
C GLU A 494 -6.18 2.20 -28.30
N GLY A 495 -5.96 3.52 -28.30
CA GLY A 495 -5.37 4.23 -27.18
C GLY A 495 -6.42 4.57 -26.14
N LEU A 496 -6.16 4.28 -24.86
CA LEU A 496 -7.13 4.41 -23.77
C LEU A 496 -6.88 5.61 -22.85
N GLY A 497 -5.82 6.35 -23.12
CA GLY A 497 -5.41 7.51 -22.34
C GLY A 497 -4.03 7.37 -21.69
N PRO A 498 -3.60 8.39 -20.95
CA PRO A 498 -2.23 8.50 -20.48
C PRO A 498 -1.93 7.68 -19.23
N ALA A 499 -0.65 7.38 -19.04
CA ALA A 499 -0.08 6.76 -17.86
C ALA A 499 1.28 7.41 -17.52
N VAL A 500 1.64 7.35 -16.25
CA VAL A 500 2.92 7.84 -15.73
C VAL A 500 3.62 6.68 -15.03
N VAL A 501 4.85 6.39 -15.44
CA VAL A 501 5.68 5.34 -14.87
C VAL A 501 6.86 5.98 -14.17
N SER A 502 7.05 5.64 -12.90
CA SER A 502 8.22 6.06 -12.12
C SER A 502 9.25 4.94 -12.11
N VAL A 503 10.50 5.26 -12.42
CA VAL A 503 11.61 4.30 -12.48
C VAL A 503 12.77 4.84 -11.66
N VAL A 504 13.34 4.04 -10.77
CA VAL A 504 14.60 4.36 -10.09
C VAL A 504 15.76 3.74 -10.84
N VAL A 505 16.81 4.52 -11.05
CA VAL A 505 18.05 4.03 -11.67
C VAL A 505 19.21 4.35 -10.75
N PRO A 506 19.68 3.39 -9.93
CA PRO A 506 20.91 3.58 -9.16
C PRO A 506 22.08 3.87 -10.11
N ARG A 507 23.02 4.71 -9.68
CA ARG A 507 24.25 4.97 -10.45
C ARG A 507 25.00 3.67 -10.73
N GLY A 508 25.29 3.39 -11.99
CA GLY A 508 25.87 2.12 -12.44
C GLY A 508 24.98 0.87 -12.25
N GLY A 509 23.77 1.02 -11.68
CA GLY A 509 22.85 -0.07 -11.37
C GLY A 509 21.80 -0.31 -12.45
N THR A 510 20.86 -1.20 -12.14
CA THR A 510 19.77 -1.60 -13.03
C THR A 510 18.52 -0.76 -12.79
N PRO A 511 17.90 -0.19 -13.84
CA PRO A 511 16.59 0.46 -13.72
C PRO A 511 15.54 -0.46 -13.10
N GLN A 512 14.83 0.03 -12.09
CA GLN A 512 13.71 -0.67 -11.46
C GLN A 512 12.45 0.18 -11.61
N VAL A 513 11.39 -0.39 -12.18
CA VAL A 513 10.07 0.26 -12.20
C VAL A 513 9.56 0.30 -10.77
N LEU A 514 9.24 1.49 -10.27
CA LEU A 514 8.70 1.73 -8.93
C LEU A 514 7.17 1.70 -8.91
N SER A 515 6.55 2.35 -9.90
CA SER A 515 5.09 2.47 -9.98
C SER A 515 4.64 2.73 -11.40
N VAL A 516 3.41 2.30 -11.69
CA VAL A 516 2.68 2.58 -12.92
C VAL A 516 1.35 3.20 -12.54
N LEU A 517 1.14 4.46 -12.88
CA LEU A 517 -0.08 5.21 -12.61
C LEU A 517 -0.87 5.43 -13.89
N ASP A 518 -2.08 4.91 -13.91
CA ASP A 518 -3.09 5.17 -14.92
C ASP A 518 -3.76 6.53 -14.68
N VAL A 519 -3.73 7.44 -15.67
CA VAL A 519 -4.28 8.79 -15.53
C VAL A 519 -5.67 8.87 -16.16
N GLY A 520 -6.69 8.83 -15.31
CA GLY A 520 -8.10 8.86 -15.71
C GLY A 520 -8.64 7.50 -16.20
N PRO A 521 -9.95 7.40 -16.49
CA PRO A 521 -10.56 6.16 -16.96
C PRO A 521 -10.04 5.76 -18.35
N ASP A 522 -10.10 4.46 -18.66
CA ASP A 522 -9.86 3.96 -20.01
C ASP A 522 -10.94 4.45 -20.96
N ASP A 523 -10.55 5.12 -22.03
CA ASP A 523 -11.47 5.74 -22.98
C ASP A 523 -10.83 5.84 -24.36
N PRO A 524 -11.41 5.17 -25.38
CA PRO A 524 -10.84 5.16 -26.72
C PRO A 524 -11.14 6.43 -27.54
N ASP A 525 -11.84 7.42 -27.00
CA ASP A 525 -12.15 8.66 -27.72
C ASP A 525 -10.86 9.47 -28.02
N PRO A 526 -10.45 9.59 -29.30
CA PRO A 526 -9.22 10.30 -29.66
C PRO A 526 -9.34 11.83 -29.46
N ALA A 527 -10.54 12.36 -29.21
CA ALA A 527 -10.73 13.77 -28.88
C ALA A 527 -10.21 14.10 -27.47
N ARG A 528 -10.00 13.09 -26.62
CA ARG A 528 -9.41 13.27 -25.30
C ARG A 528 -7.89 13.38 -25.40
N PRO A 529 -7.27 14.43 -24.84
CA PRO A 529 -5.81 14.57 -24.86
C PRO A 529 -5.09 13.43 -24.13
N VAL A 530 -4.17 12.78 -24.82
CA VAL A 530 -3.20 11.85 -24.22
C VAL A 530 -2.04 12.67 -23.66
N TRP A 531 -2.17 13.12 -22.42
CA TRP A 531 -1.15 13.94 -21.73
C TRP A 531 0.18 13.20 -21.56
N GLY A 532 1.28 13.88 -21.85
CA GLY A 532 2.61 13.27 -21.80
C GLY A 532 3.08 12.70 -23.14
N ALA A 533 2.40 13.03 -24.24
CA ALA A 533 2.87 12.78 -25.60
C ALA A 533 4.24 13.39 -25.90
N ALA A 534 4.53 14.52 -25.24
CA ALA A 534 5.87 15.04 -25.04
C ALA A 534 5.96 15.61 -23.62
N THR A 535 7.13 15.52 -23.02
CA THR A 535 7.41 16.11 -21.70
C THR A 535 8.75 16.83 -21.70
N VAL A 536 8.83 17.88 -20.89
CA VAL A 536 10.02 18.71 -20.78
C VAL A 536 10.03 19.41 -19.43
N VAL A 537 11.20 19.45 -18.80
CA VAL A 537 11.41 20.11 -17.51
C VAL A 537 12.01 21.49 -17.77
N ASP A 538 11.40 22.52 -17.18
CA ASP A 538 11.96 23.88 -17.15
C ASP A 538 11.70 24.53 -15.78
N GLY A 539 12.79 24.91 -15.12
CA GLY A 539 12.79 25.30 -13.71
C GLY A 539 12.20 24.20 -12.81
N GLU A 540 11.18 24.55 -12.03
CA GLU A 540 10.46 23.62 -11.13
C GLU A 540 9.28 22.91 -11.83
N ASN A 541 8.97 23.27 -13.08
CA ASN A 541 7.80 22.78 -13.78
C ASN A 541 8.18 21.63 -14.73
N LEU A 542 7.40 20.56 -14.67
CA LEU A 542 7.24 19.60 -15.72
C LEU A 542 6.08 20.03 -16.60
N TYR A 543 6.34 20.29 -17.88
CA TYR A 543 5.31 20.50 -18.89
C TYR A 543 4.95 19.15 -19.53
N LEU A 544 3.64 18.85 -19.56
CA LEU A 544 3.07 17.67 -20.19
C LEU A 544 2.24 18.11 -21.39
N TYR A 545 2.74 17.86 -22.59
CA TYR A 545 1.99 18.13 -23.81
C TYR A 545 1.07 16.95 -24.12
N GLY A 546 -0.18 17.25 -24.42
CA GLY A 546 -1.20 16.26 -24.77
C GLY A 546 -1.58 16.36 -26.23
N THR A 547 -1.74 15.21 -26.88
CA THR A 547 -2.20 15.09 -28.27
C THR A 547 -3.62 14.57 -28.34
N SER A 548 -4.45 15.17 -29.19
CA SER A 548 -5.82 14.70 -29.47
C SER A 548 -6.25 15.05 -30.90
N ARG A 549 -7.28 14.39 -31.41
CA ARG A 549 -7.90 14.70 -32.71
C ARG A 549 -9.38 14.35 -32.67
N ALA A 550 -10.19 14.96 -33.53
CA ALA A 550 -11.60 14.61 -33.64
C ALA A 550 -11.79 13.12 -33.98
N ALA A 551 -12.83 12.49 -33.45
CA ALA A 551 -13.12 11.07 -33.68
C ALA A 551 -13.42 10.75 -35.17
N ASP A 552 -13.92 11.73 -35.91
CA ASP A 552 -14.26 11.67 -37.33
C ASP A 552 -13.22 12.37 -38.23
N ALA A 553 -12.01 12.68 -37.70
CA ALA A 553 -10.96 13.32 -38.47
C ALA A 553 -10.61 12.51 -39.73
N GLU A 554 -10.41 13.21 -40.85
CA GLU A 554 -10.03 12.58 -42.12
C GLU A 554 -8.71 11.80 -41.97
N LEU A 555 -8.60 10.68 -42.68
CA LEU A 555 -7.39 9.86 -42.66
C LEU A 555 -6.17 10.70 -43.06
N GLY A 556 -5.15 10.74 -42.19
CA GLY A 556 -3.97 11.59 -42.40
C GLY A 556 -4.02 12.93 -41.70
N THR A 557 -5.11 13.28 -41.00
CA THR A 557 -5.09 14.44 -40.10
C THR A 557 -4.15 14.17 -38.92
N GLY A 558 -3.28 15.14 -38.61
CA GLY A 558 -2.42 15.11 -37.44
C GLY A 558 -3.18 15.25 -36.12
N PHE A 559 -2.43 15.37 -35.02
CA PHE A 559 -2.98 15.61 -33.70
C PHE A 559 -2.79 17.07 -33.28
N ALA A 560 -3.83 17.66 -32.71
CA ALA A 560 -3.72 18.94 -32.02
C ALA A 560 -2.91 18.79 -30.73
N VAL A 561 -2.21 19.86 -30.34
CA VAL A 561 -1.37 19.88 -29.12
C VAL A 561 -1.97 20.82 -28.09
N ARG A 562 -2.04 20.35 -26.85
CA ARG A 562 -2.39 21.15 -25.66
C ARG A 562 -1.30 20.99 -24.61
N VAL A 563 -1.26 21.85 -23.60
CA VAL A 563 -0.25 21.74 -22.51
C VAL A 563 -0.87 21.77 -21.12
N ALA A 564 -0.34 20.89 -20.27
CA ALA A 564 -0.49 20.92 -18.83
C ALA A 564 0.88 21.16 -18.17
N ARG A 565 0.88 21.58 -16.91
CA ARG A 565 2.08 21.61 -16.07
C ARG A 565 1.80 21.08 -14.67
N THR A 566 2.85 20.58 -14.04
CA THR A 566 2.89 20.23 -12.62
C THR A 566 4.35 20.28 -12.13
N ARG A 567 4.60 20.05 -10.85
CA ARG A 567 5.97 19.80 -10.36
C ARG A 567 6.36 18.36 -10.67
N LEU A 568 7.64 18.11 -10.96
CA LEU A 568 8.09 16.76 -11.32
C LEU A 568 7.82 15.75 -10.19
N GLU A 569 7.96 16.14 -8.92
CA GLU A 569 7.59 15.28 -7.78
C GLU A 569 6.08 15.02 -7.63
N ASP A 570 5.23 15.85 -8.24
CA ASP A 570 3.76 15.76 -8.17
C ASP A 570 3.15 15.13 -9.43
N VAL A 571 3.97 14.69 -10.39
CA VAL A 571 3.50 14.12 -11.65
C VAL A 571 2.56 12.92 -11.42
N GLY A 572 2.79 12.14 -10.36
CA GLY A 572 1.94 11.02 -9.94
C GLY A 572 0.62 11.43 -9.27
N ARG A 573 0.28 12.72 -9.18
CA ARG A 573 -0.94 13.22 -8.56
C ARG A 573 -1.72 14.09 -9.56
N PRO A 574 -2.55 13.50 -10.45
CA PRO A 574 -3.22 14.25 -11.52
C PRO A 574 -4.07 15.44 -11.06
N GLY A 575 -4.57 15.45 -9.82
CA GLY A 575 -5.28 16.61 -9.23
C GLY A 575 -4.41 17.86 -9.02
N THR A 576 -3.09 17.73 -9.06
CA THR A 576 -2.13 18.85 -8.97
C THR A 576 -1.89 19.51 -10.32
N TRP A 577 -2.24 18.84 -11.42
CA TRP A 577 -1.95 19.33 -12.76
C TRP A 577 -2.76 20.60 -13.04
N ARG A 578 -2.14 21.51 -13.79
CA ARG A 578 -2.78 22.73 -14.26
C ARG A 578 -2.69 22.81 -15.76
N TYR A 579 -3.77 23.20 -16.41
CA TYR A 579 -3.95 23.19 -17.84
C TYR A 579 -3.99 24.63 -18.36
N TRP A 580 -3.37 24.89 -19.50
CA TRP A 580 -3.33 26.23 -20.07
C TRP A 580 -4.61 26.55 -20.82
N ASP A 581 -5.38 27.53 -20.35
CA ASP A 581 -6.66 27.96 -20.96
C ASP A 581 -6.49 29.01 -22.07
N GLY A 582 -5.25 29.36 -22.42
CA GLY A 582 -4.91 30.45 -23.35
C GLY A 582 -4.51 31.76 -22.66
N SER A 583 -4.79 31.89 -21.37
CA SER A 583 -4.51 33.08 -20.56
C SER A 583 -3.95 32.78 -19.17
N SER A 584 -4.33 31.65 -18.59
CA SER A 584 -4.03 31.26 -17.23
C SER A 584 -3.94 29.74 -17.07
N TRP A 585 -3.39 29.31 -15.93
CA TRP A 585 -3.25 27.90 -15.57
C TRP A 585 -4.42 27.49 -14.66
N VAL A 586 -5.32 26.66 -15.18
CA VAL A 586 -6.56 26.25 -14.50
C VAL A 586 -6.54 24.76 -14.12
N ALA A 587 -7.44 24.35 -13.22
CA ALA A 587 -7.52 22.94 -12.79
C ALA A 587 -8.33 22.05 -13.76
N ASP A 588 -9.23 22.64 -14.56
CA ASP A 588 -10.09 21.91 -15.48
C ASP A 588 -9.34 21.52 -16.77
N PRO A 589 -9.15 20.22 -17.07
CA PRO A 589 -8.52 19.78 -18.32
C PRO A 589 -9.31 20.15 -19.58
N ALA A 590 -10.63 20.30 -19.49
CA ALA A 590 -11.46 20.62 -20.66
C ALA A 590 -11.28 22.06 -21.16
N ALA A 591 -10.74 22.94 -20.32
CA ALA A 591 -10.44 24.33 -20.67
C ALA A 591 -9.14 24.48 -21.50
N ALA A 592 -8.36 23.41 -21.66
CA ALA A 592 -7.06 23.46 -22.33
C ALA A 592 -7.19 23.82 -23.82
N VAL A 593 -6.55 24.92 -24.23
CA VAL A 593 -6.58 25.40 -25.62
C VAL A 593 -5.53 24.73 -26.49
N GLU A 594 -5.82 24.64 -27.78
CA GLU A 594 -4.88 24.13 -28.78
C GLU A 594 -3.75 25.13 -29.01
N LEU A 595 -2.51 24.64 -28.91
CA LEU A 595 -1.27 25.35 -29.19
C LEU A 595 -0.77 25.08 -30.62
N ILE A 596 -1.12 23.91 -31.16
CA ILE A 596 -0.96 23.49 -32.56
C ILE A 596 -2.30 22.87 -32.95
N ASP A 597 -2.87 23.32 -34.07
CA ASP A 597 -4.13 22.81 -34.63
C ASP A 597 -3.92 21.44 -35.30
N ALA A 598 -4.93 20.56 -35.24
CA ALA A 598 -4.85 19.23 -35.83
C ALA A 598 -4.63 19.23 -37.36
N ALA A 599 -5.09 20.27 -38.07
CA ALA A 599 -4.92 20.41 -39.52
C ALA A 599 -3.47 20.69 -39.96
N ASP A 600 -2.61 21.13 -39.04
CA ASP A 600 -1.15 21.21 -39.21
C ASP A 600 -0.47 20.46 -38.06
N GLY A 601 -1.12 19.35 -37.65
CA GLY A 601 -0.88 18.67 -36.39
C GLY A 601 0.37 17.79 -36.39
N VAL A 602 0.71 17.35 -35.18
CA VAL A 602 1.85 16.49 -34.91
C VAL A 602 1.49 15.00 -35.01
N SER A 603 2.48 14.14 -34.86
CA SER A 603 2.30 12.73 -34.56
C SER A 603 1.87 12.57 -33.10
N GLN A 604 1.19 11.48 -32.77
CA GLN A 604 0.70 11.14 -31.43
C GLN A 604 1.79 11.15 -30.37
N THR A 605 3.03 10.85 -30.75
CA THR A 605 4.21 11.04 -29.91
C THR A 605 5.20 11.92 -30.66
N PHE A 606 5.74 12.91 -29.96
CA PHE A 606 6.60 13.94 -30.55
C PHE A 606 7.60 14.47 -29.51
N SER A 607 8.42 15.45 -29.88
CA SER A 607 9.39 16.05 -28.96
C SER A 607 9.16 17.53 -28.79
N VAL A 608 9.26 18.02 -27.55
CA VAL A 608 9.33 19.45 -27.22
C VAL A 608 10.63 19.72 -26.48
N PHE A 609 11.31 20.81 -26.81
CA PHE A 609 12.56 21.21 -26.18
C PHE A 609 12.72 22.72 -26.18
N ALA A 610 13.44 23.22 -25.16
CA ALA A 610 13.88 24.61 -25.11
C ALA A 610 14.99 24.86 -26.15
N THR A 611 15.02 26.06 -26.69
CA THR A 611 16.04 26.57 -27.62
C THR A 611 16.68 27.84 -27.04
N THR A 612 17.66 28.42 -27.74
CA THR A 612 18.26 29.68 -27.31
C THR A 612 17.29 30.87 -27.30
N ASP A 613 16.27 30.84 -28.17
CA ASP A 613 15.41 31.97 -28.46
C ASP A 613 13.93 31.69 -28.18
N GLY A 614 13.63 30.59 -27.47
CA GLY A 614 12.26 30.16 -27.15
C GLY A 614 12.13 28.65 -27.08
N TRP A 615 11.05 28.12 -27.63
CA TRP A 615 10.64 26.72 -27.56
C TRP A 615 10.44 26.13 -28.95
N ALA A 616 10.68 24.83 -29.09
CA ALA A 616 10.44 24.11 -30.32
C ALA A 616 9.74 22.77 -30.09
N ALA A 617 8.82 22.42 -30.99
CA ALA A 617 8.25 21.10 -31.11
C ALA A 617 8.73 20.47 -32.43
N LEU A 618 9.17 19.22 -32.38
CA LEU A 618 9.60 18.45 -33.55
C LEU A 618 8.70 17.24 -33.72
N SER A 619 8.16 17.09 -34.93
CA SER A 619 7.30 15.98 -35.28
C SER A 619 7.29 15.74 -36.78
N LYS A 620 6.72 14.60 -37.19
CA LYS A 620 6.18 14.42 -38.53
C LYS A 620 4.78 15.03 -38.57
N ARG A 621 4.55 15.94 -39.52
CA ARG A 621 3.23 16.51 -39.78
C ARG A 621 2.33 15.43 -40.37
N ASP A 622 1.05 15.40 -40.01
CA ASP A 622 0.05 14.47 -40.58
C ASP A 622 0.31 12.98 -40.29
N GLU A 623 1.01 12.69 -39.19
CA GLU A 623 1.26 11.34 -38.64
C GLU A 623 1.87 10.36 -39.68
N VAL A 624 1.58 9.06 -39.57
CA VAL A 624 2.09 7.97 -40.42
C VAL A 624 1.83 8.19 -41.92
N PHE A 625 0.82 8.99 -42.29
CA PHE A 625 0.48 9.29 -43.69
C PHE A 625 1.18 10.52 -44.26
N GLY A 626 1.61 11.45 -43.42
CA GLY A 626 2.40 12.59 -43.84
C GLY A 626 3.79 12.22 -44.36
N GLN A 627 4.54 13.23 -44.79
CA GLN A 627 5.92 13.07 -45.28
C GLN A 627 6.89 14.07 -44.66
N ASP A 628 6.40 15.22 -44.22
CA ASP A 628 7.24 16.31 -43.74
C ASP A 628 7.61 16.13 -42.27
N VAL A 629 8.90 16.12 -41.98
CA VAL A 629 9.39 16.39 -40.62
C VAL A 629 9.49 17.90 -40.46
N VAL A 630 8.78 18.44 -39.47
CA VAL A 630 8.61 19.87 -39.25
C VAL A 630 9.07 20.24 -37.83
N VAL A 631 9.57 21.46 -37.69
CA VAL A 631 9.85 22.09 -36.40
C VAL A 631 8.89 23.26 -36.24
N TRP A 632 8.02 23.19 -35.24
CA TRP A 632 7.19 24.31 -34.81
C TRP A 632 7.96 25.11 -33.77
N THR A 633 7.91 26.44 -33.83
CA THR A 633 8.60 27.33 -32.89
C THR A 633 7.63 28.20 -32.13
N ALA A 634 7.95 28.51 -30.88
CA ALA A 634 7.15 29.34 -29.98
C ALA A 634 8.05 30.21 -29.09
N PRO A 635 7.57 31.38 -28.63
CA PRO A 635 8.33 32.19 -27.66
C PRO A 635 8.34 31.57 -26.25
N ASP A 636 7.28 30.84 -25.90
CA ASP A 636 6.99 30.35 -24.55
C ASP A 636 6.54 28.87 -24.59
N PRO A 637 6.63 28.13 -23.47
CA PRO A 637 6.19 26.72 -23.44
C PRO A 637 4.69 26.57 -23.70
N THR A 638 3.92 27.65 -23.50
CA THR A 638 2.48 27.74 -23.77
C THR A 638 2.16 28.17 -25.19
N GLY A 639 3.13 28.19 -26.10
CA GLY A 639 2.91 28.61 -27.49
C GLY A 639 2.69 30.12 -27.64
N PRO A 640 2.00 30.55 -28.71
CA PRO A 640 1.53 29.73 -29.82
C PRO A 640 2.69 29.15 -30.63
N PHE A 641 2.53 27.91 -31.11
CA PHE A 641 3.53 27.24 -31.93
C PHE A 641 3.24 27.47 -33.41
N SER A 642 4.25 27.89 -34.18
CA SER A 642 4.14 28.13 -35.63
C SER A 642 5.04 27.17 -36.40
N ALA A 643 4.48 26.47 -37.38
CA ALA A 643 5.25 25.56 -38.24
C ALA A 643 6.28 26.30 -39.09
N GLY A 644 7.51 25.76 -39.09
CA GLY A 644 8.52 26.10 -40.08
C GLY A 644 8.36 25.28 -41.38
N PRO A 645 9.23 25.52 -42.38
CA PRO A 645 9.33 24.64 -43.53
C PRO A 645 9.78 23.23 -43.11
N ALA A 646 9.50 22.23 -43.94
CA ALA A 646 9.98 20.87 -43.73
C ALA A 646 11.51 20.84 -43.63
N VAL A 647 12.03 20.24 -42.54
CA VAL A 647 13.47 20.10 -42.27
C VAL A 647 14.03 18.76 -42.76
N ALA A 648 13.17 17.78 -43.00
CA ALA A 648 13.48 16.50 -43.63
C ALA A 648 12.21 15.88 -44.24
N GLN A 649 12.41 14.88 -45.09
CA GLN A 649 11.34 14.07 -45.69
C GLN A 649 11.41 12.65 -45.15
N LEU A 650 10.28 12.13 -44.70
CA LEU A 650 10.13 10.80 -44.14
C LEU A 650 8.86 10.10 -44.68
N PRO A 651 8.76 9.87 -46.00
CA PRO A 651 7.56 9.28 -46.57
C PRO A 651 7.43 7.81 -46.17
N SER A 652 6.19 7.42 -45.88
CA SER A 652 5.75 6.02 -45.94
C SER A 652 5.61 5.60 -47.42
N ASP A 653 5.79 4.32 -47.72
CA ASP A 653 5.73 3.77 -49.06
C ASP A 653 4.66 2.68 -49.12
N ALA A 654 3.53 3.02 -49.74
CA ALA A 654 2.40 2.11 -49.89
C ALA A 654 2.67 0.95 -50.87
N VAL A 655 3.61 1.11 -51.83
CA VAL A 655 3.93 0.05 -52.79
C VAL A 655 4.68 -1.07 -52.09
N THR A 656 5.65 -0.69 -51.25
CA THR A 656 6.39 -1.67 -50.47
C THR A 656 5.66 -2.03 -49.17
N GLY A 657 4.71 -1.22 -48.69
CA GLY A 657 4.08 -1.41 -47.38
C GLY A 657 4.94 -0.93 -46.21
N THR A 658 5.93 -0.05 -46.48
CA THR A 658 6.80 0.53 -45.44
C THR A 658 6.08 1.71 -44.80
N VAL A 659 6.00 1.72 -43.47
CA VAL A 659 5.51 2.86 -42.69
C VAL A 659 6.64 3.51 -41.93
N ARG A 660 6.69 4.84 -41.92
CA ARG A 660 7.67 5.62 -41.14
C ARG A 660 6.97 6.69 -40.32
N TYR A 661 7.26 6.73 -39.03
CA TYR A 661 6.48 7.48 -38.05
C TYR A 661 7.31 7.88 -36.83
N MET A 662 6.73 8.76 -36.00
CA MET A 662 7.29 9.20 -34.70
C MET A 662 8.77 9.59 -34.75
N PRO A 663 9.16 10.65 -35.49
CA PRO A 663 10.49 11.21 -35.34
C PRO A 663 10.63 11.87 -33.96
N LEU A 664 11.62 11.43 -33.18
CA LEU A 664 11.91 11.94 -31.83
C LEU A 664 13.30 12.58 -31.76
N ALA A 665 13.38 13.73 -31.09
CA ALA A 665 14.61 14.52 -30.95
C ALA A 665 15.48 14.01 -29.79
N HIS A 666 16.80 14.02 -29.98
CA HIS A 666 17.79 13.59 -28.98
C HIS A 666 18.83 14.70 -28.73
N PRO A 667 18.51 15.74 -27.93
CA PRO A 667 19.36 16.93 -27.78
C PRO A 667 20.78 16.65 -27.26
N TRP A 668 20.91 15.63 -26.42
CA TRP A 668 22.17 15.21 -25.79
C TRP A 668 23.03 14.32 -26.71
N LEU A 669 22.47 13.76 -27.78
CA LEU A 669 23.15 12.77 -28.62
C LEU A 669 23.93 13.42 -29.77
N LEU A 670 25.27 13.28 -29.75
CA LEU A 670 26.19 13.85 -30.75
C LEU A 670 25.92 15.35 -31.03
N PRO A 671 25.92 16.21 -30.00
CA PRO A 671 25.48 17.59 -30.11
C PRO A 671 26.36 18.37 -31.10
N ARG A 672 25.72 19.05 -32.07
CA ARG A 672 26.39 20.05 -32.92
C ARG A 672 25.46 21.24 -33.10
N ARG A 673 26.01 22.45 -32.93
CA ARG A 673 25.26 23.71 -32.99
C ARG A 673 24.40 23.80 -34.26
N GLY A 674 23.12 24.18 -34.10
CA GLY A 674 22.17 24.33 -35.20
C GLY A 674 21.69 23.02 -35.83
N THR A 675 21.98 21.87 -35.22
CA THR A 675 21.51 20.57 -35.70
C THR A 675 20.96 19.73 -34.57
N MET A 676 20.09 18.77 -34.89
CA MET A 676 19.50 17.83 -33.95
C MET A 676 19.63 16.41 -34.50
N VAL A 677 19.97 15.45 -33.65
CA VAL A 677 19.85 14.03 -33.99
C VAL A 677 18.43 13.59 -33.72
N VAL A 678 17.83 12.92 -34.69
CA VAL A 678 16.44 12.47 -34.66
C VAL A 678 16.43 10.98 -34.95
N SER A 679 15.77 10.19 -34.11
CA SER A 679 15.38 8.82 -34.46
C SER A 679 13.98 8.82 -35.04
N PHE A 680 13.64 7.85 -35.87
CA PHE A 680 12.27 7.61 -36.29
C PHE A 680 12.00 6.11 -36.33
N SER A 681 10.73 5.74 -36.12
CA SER A 681 10.28 4.37 -36.24
C SER A 681 10.03 4.03 -37.71
N GLN A 682 10.38 2.80 -38.09
CA GLN A 682 10.01 2.23 -39.38
C GLN A 682 9.51 0.80 -39.18
N ASN A 683 8.50 0.42 -39.95
CA ASN A 683 7.89 -0.90 -39.90
C ASN A 683 7.35 -1.32 -41.28
N ARG A 684 6.88 -2.57 -41.38
CA ARG A 684 6.13 -3.11 -42.52
C ARG A 684 4.70 -3.40 -42.09
N LEU A 685 3.75 -3.20 -42.99
CA LEU A 685 2.34 -3.55 -42.75
C LEU A 685 2.13 -5.07 -42.64
N ASP A 686 2.97 -5.89 -43.28
CA ASP A 686 2.92 -7.34 -43.10
C ASP A 686 3.82 -7.76 -41.93
N VAL A 687 3.19 -8.18 -40.83
CA VAL A 687 3.90 -8.66 -39.63
C VAL A 687 4.77 -9.89 -39.94
N THR A 688 4.41 -10.71 -40.92
CA THR A 688 5.19 -11.88 -41.33
C THR A 688 6.56 -11.46 -41.86
N GLU A 689 6.62 -10.40 -42.67
CA GLU A 689 7.88 -9.85 -43.17
C GLU A 689 8.77 -9.33 -42.02
N VAL A 690 8.16 -8.77 -40.98
CA VAL A 690 8.86 -8.28 -39.79
C VAL A 690 9.41 -9.42 -38.94
N VAL A 691 8.64 -10.51 -38.79
CA VAL A 691 9.09 -11.70 -38.06
C VAL A 691 10.22 -12.40 -38.82
N ASP A 692 10.14 -12.47 -40.14
CA ASP A 692 11.16 -13.09 -41.01
C ASP A 692 12.45 -12.25 -41.10
N ASP A 693 12.32 -10.91 -41.20
CA ASP A 693 13.44 -9.97 -41.10
C ASP A 693 13.16 -8.86 -40.07
N PRO A 694 13.55 -9.07 -38.80
CA PRO A 694 13.37 -8.10 -37.73
C PRO A 694 14.06 -6.75 -37.96
N LEU A 695 15.01 -6.65 -38.91
CA LEU A 695 15.67 -5.37 -39.24
C LEU A 695 14.75 -4.38 -39.95
N LEU A 696 13.63 -4.86 -40.51
CA LEU A 696 12.58 -4.02 -41.09
C LEU A 696 11.79 -3.25 -40.02
N TYR A 697 11.90 -3.67 -38.75
CA TYR A 697 11.26 -3.07 -37.59
C TYR A 697 12.29 -2.58 -36.57
N ARG A 698 13.15 -1.65 -37.01
CA ARG A 698 14.19 -1.03 -36.18
C ARG A 698 14.20 0.47 -36.38
N PRO A 699 14.46 1.27 -35.34
CA PRO A 699 14.58 2.71 -35.52
C PRO A 699 15.76 3.03 -36.45
N ALA A 700 15.67 4.17 -37.12
CA ALA A 700 16.77 4.73 -37.89
C ALA A 700 17.01 6.18 -37.46
N PHE A 701 18.22 6.66 -37.69
CA PHE A 701 18.71 7.95 -37.23
C PHE A 701 19.03 8.84 -38.42
N LEU A 702 18.71 10.12 -38.28
CA LEU A 702 19.11 11.19 -39.19
C LEU A 702 19.53 12.43 -38.39
N ARG A 703 20.25 13.33 -39.04
CA ARG A 703 20.57 14.65 -38.49
C ARG A 703 19.84 15.71 -39.28
N ILE A 704 19.03 16.51 -38.59
CA ILE A 704 18.35 17.67 -39.19
C ILE A 704 19.08 18.96 -38.86
N ARG A 705 18.79 19.99 -39.64
CA ARG A 705 19.13 21.38 -39.32
C ARG A 705 17.95 22.02 -38.57
N LEU A 706 18.24 22.69 -37.47
CA LEU A 706 17.24 23.50 -36.77
C LEU A 706 17.15 24.88 -37.44
N PRO A 707 15.94 25.49 -37.47
CA PRO A 707 15.72 26.80 -38.08
C PRO A 707 16.57 27.92 -37.47
#